data_AF-A0A956LF79-F1
#
_entry.id   AF-A0A956LF79-F1
#
_cell.length_a   1.000
_cell.length_b   1.000
_cell.length_c   1.000
_cell.angle_alpha   90.00
_cell.angle_beta   90.00
_cell.angle_gamma   90.00
#
_symmetry.space_group_name_H-M   'P 1'
#
loop_
_entity.id
_entity.type
_entity.pdbx_description
1 polymer ?
#
loop_
_entity_poly.entity_id
_entity_poly.type
_entity_poly.pdbx_seq_one_letter_code
_entity_poly.pdbx_strand_id
1 'polypeptide(L)'
;MLPSPQSLRPWVASRAVAVVAPISPEAPRRVLSSGARLVFALEAEFPPETGIEVRPTARGIPLRDESVDAVLCERAYAEWPSERRSEFLAEIKRVLRADGVVVALVDATVGDPGAVAAELRAAFRRVFRLAPERGEGEEHDRIVMLASDALDGGDPQLVALAELEVDAPRREEVDAPELELEVVAEPEVAPDERVVSQTLKRELRPADVLIDRNRLREELARRTGELRRTEEQLWRRHEEVRKERLENVRLVAEVDRLREQVERTRLVERERAAELERQGRELRELEMELADLQGVLNTRDAQLLELEERLRRDRDEPDDVVELRARIRQLMEELERARARERNSRDLVTRRERELLEAGEVIQGLRRSVDEHANVAANVRSELDVVKIELEQSESKLPGLLEQLQQRSEALSEREAESAELQRNVERVTGEQQHLRHSLRLRRQEFEDLESTHLEQTRALEAAREELEALRAAKLELESALALRLEADGESGRVTEHSVALWPVDAVAEVQRLREQIADAASQQAEKLSRDQQRDRSTAAAERVRVRRYQLEATVRAEEQEYLLAQLERSEQRIWEMVDASDRSAARLAAGLAQLEKQREQHEDLVDELVVTRGLLRDERARVDELERLLATEQAKLARAGIAAEPVAERSRGHAADANVSAIERMIDTLGAEEDIPQLQERQESSGLMLAAVGEFAEAASSVGMEAPPVAELDTSFDLDAELQSILDGDPTGPALDFSALPVDDEEMDGLEKRAAPTLDEIIIDVLEDGET
;
A
#
# COMPACT_ATOMS: atom_id res chain seq x y z
N MET A 1 -1.45 -34.19 14.52
CA MET A 1 -2.19 -32.91 14.41
C MET A 1 -1.96 -32.23 13.05
N LEU A 2 -2.93 -31.45 12.54
CA LEU A 2 -2.78 -30.60 11.33
C LEU A 2 -1.63 -29.58 11.46
N PRO A 3 -1.12 -29.01 10.34
CA PRO A 3 -0.21 -27.87 10.39
C PRO A 3 -0.79 -26.79 11.30
N SER A 4 0.10 -26.08 11.99
CA SER A 4 -0.26 -25.05 12.95
C SER A 4 -1.34 -24.16 12.32
N PRO A 5 -2.48 -23.93 12.98
CA PRO A 5 -3.56 -23.11 12.42
C PRO A 5 -3.09 -21.70 12.04
N GLN A 6 -1.92 -21.28 12.51
CA GLN A 6 -1.27 -20.03 12.14
C GLN A 6 -0.78 -20.01 10.67
N SER A 7 -0.26 -21.12 10.13
CA SER A 7 0.29 -21.15 8.76
C SER A 7 -0.80 -21.10 7.69
N LEU A 8 -1.97 -21.70 7.97
CA LEU A 8 -3.13 -21.69 7.07
C LEU A 8 -4.05 -20.47 7.29
N ARG A 9 -3.83 -19.68 8.35
CA ARG A 9 -4.71 -18.55 8.69
C ARG A 9 -4.86 -17.51 7.56
N PRO A 10 -3.79 -17.07 6.85
CA PRO A 10 -3.92 -16.12 5.76
C PRO A 10 -4.78 -16.66 4.61
N TRP A 11 -4.73 -17.98 4.39
CA TRP A 11 -5.40 -18.70 3.32
C TRP A 11 -6.89 -18.90 3.57
N VAL A 12 -7.23 -19.16 4.83
CA VAL A 12 -8.57 -19.61 5.22
C VAL A 12 -9.46 -18.43 5.61
N ALA A 13 -8.89 -17.30 6.03
CA ALA A 13 -9.65 -16.15 6.48
C ALA A 13 -10.63 -15.63 5.42
N SER A 14 -11.91 -15.54 5.80
CA SER A 14 -13.04 -15.09 4.96
C SER A 14 -13.36 -15.98 3.75
N ARG A 15 -12.75 -17.17 3.65
CA ARG A 15 -12.92 -18.10 2.53
C ARG A 15 -13.87 -19.26 2.86
N ALA A 16 -14.48 -19.84 1.84
CA ALA A 16 -15.21 -21.11 1.93
C ALA A 16 -14.23 -22.27 1.74
N VAL A 17 -14.16 -23.17 2.72
CA VAL A 17 -13.16 -24.24 2.76
C VAL A 17 -13.85 -25.60 2.88
N ALA A 18 -13.47 -26.55 2.02
CA ALA A 18 -13.91 -27.94 2.15
C ALA A 18 -12.82 -28.79 2.79
N VAL A 19 -13.14 -29.46 3.90
CA VAL A 19 -12.28 -30.43 4.57
C VAL A 19 -12.75 -31.83 4.22
N VAL A 20 -11.87 -32.63 3.64
CA VAL A 20 -12.19 -33.94 3.06
C VAL A 20 -11.74 -35.05 3.99
N ALA A 21 -12.67 -35.98 4.27
CA ALA A 21 -12.48 -37.14 5.14
C ALA A 21 -11.78 -36.79 6.47
N PRO A 22 -12.29 -35.79 7.22
CA PRO A 22 -11.70 -35.42 8.49
C PRO A 22 -11.87 -36.57 9.50
N ILE A 23 -10.77 -36.97 10.15
CA ILE A 23 -10.80 -38.06 11.15
C ILE A 23 -11.54 -37.59 12.41
N SER A 24 -11.49 -36.30 12.72
CA SER A 24 -12.11 -35.70 13.90
C SER A 24 -12.69 -34.32 13.58
N PRO A 25 -13.65 -33.83 14.39
CA PRO A 25 -14.21 -32.49 14.21
C PRO A 25 -13.17 -31.38 14.49
N GLU A 26 -12.01 -31.71 15.05
CA GLU A 26 -10.97 -30.72 15.34
C GLU A 26 -10.45 -30.02 14.09
N ALA A 27 -10.35 -30.76 12.99
CA ALA A 27 -9.82 -30.24 11.74
C ALA A 27 -10.69 -29.11 11.15
N PRO A 28 -12.00 -29.36 10.89
CA PRO A 28 -12.94 -28.29 10.55
C PRO A 28 -13.02 -27.16 11.57
N ARG A 29 -12.99 -27.47 12.88
CA ARG A 29 -13.03 -26.45 13.94
C ARG A 29 -11.82 -25.52 13.90
N ARG A 30 -10.62 -26.05 13.62
CA ARG A 30 -9.41 -25.24 13.45
C ARG A 30 -9.51 -24.32 12.24
N VAL A 31 -10.00 -24.84 11.11
CA VAL A 31 -10.25 -24.05 9.88
C VAL A 31 -11.26 -22.92 10.18
N LEU A 32 -12.36 -23.23 10.88
CA LEU A 32 -13.35 -22.23 11.28
C LEU A 32 -12.75 -21.19 12.24
N SER A 33 -11.98 -21.60 13.24
CA SER A 33 -11.32 -20.70 14.20
C SER A 33 -10.25 -19.80 13.55
N SER A 34 -9.73 -20.22 12.39
CA SER A 34 -8.77 -19.45 11.60
C SER A 34 -9.45 -18.31 10.81
N GLY A 35 -10.78 -18.23 10.86
CA GLY A 35 -11.58 -17.17 10.24
C GLY A 35 -12.27 -17.58 8.95
N ALA A 36 -12.40 -18.87 8.64
CA ALA A 36 -13.18 -19.33 7.50
C ALA A 36 -14.62 -18.80 7.56
N ARG A 37 -15.17 -18.40 6.42
CA ARG A 37 -16.57 -17.97 6.34
C ARG A 37 -17.52 -19.15 6.46
N LEU A 38 -17.16 -20.28 5.84
CA LEU A 38 -17.97 -21.49 5.80
C LEU A 38 -17.04 -22.70 5.66
N VAL A 39 -17.28 -23.74 6.44
CA VAL A 39 -16.49 -24.98 6.39
C VAL A 39 -17.40 -26.15 6.01
N PHE A 40 -17.08 -26.83 4.91
CA PHE A 40 -17.76 -28.06 4.51
C PHE A 40 -16.95 -29.26 4.98
N ALA A 41 -17.49 -30.12 5.82
CA ALA A 41 -16.87 -31.38 6.20
C ALA A 41 -17.44 -32.51 5.34
N LEU A 42 -16.64 -33.01 4.40
CA LEU A 42 -17.04 -34.05 3.45
C LEU A 42 -16.55 -35.42 3.96
N GLU A 43 -17.37 -36.47 3.82
CA GLU A 43 -17.08 -37.82 4.36
C GLU A 43 -16.82 -37.86 5.88
N ALA A 44 -17.39 -36.92 6.64
CA ALA A 44 -17.21 -36.87 8.09
C ALA A 44 -18.18 -37.83 8.83
N GLU A 45 -17.67 -38.54 9.83
CA GLU A 45 -18.45 -39.42 10.73
C GLU A 45 -18.89 -38.72 12.03
N PHE A 46 -19.07 -37.40 12.01
CA PHE A 46 -19.51 -36.61 13.16
C PHE A 46 -20.71 -35.72 12.80
N PRO A 47 -21.57 -35.36 13.77
CA PRO A 47 -22.74 -34.50 13.53
C PRO A 47 -22.34 -33.09 13.08
N PRO A 48 -23.20 -32.38 12.33
CA PRO A 48 -22.96 -30.99 11.94
C PRO A 48 -22.91 -30.06 13.16
N GLU A 49 -22.10 -29.01 13.06
CA GLU A 49 -21.91 -28.00 14.11
C GLU A 49 -22.13 -26.59 13.53
N THR A 50 -22.39 -25.60 14.39
CA THR A 50 -22.61 -24.22 13.94
C THR A 50 -21.39 -23.70 13.16
N GLY A 51 -21.56 -23.44 11.87
CA GLY A 51 -20.49 -23.02 10.95
C GLY A 51 -19.74 -24.15 10.23
N ILE A 52 -20.05 -25.41 10.54
CA ILE A 52 -19.51 -26.60 9.87
C ILE A 52 -20.67 -27.42 9.26
N GLU A 53 -20.78 -27.39 7.94
CA GLU A 53 -21.75 -28.21 7.21
C GLU A 53 -21.16 -29.58 6.91
N VAL A 54 -21.67 -30.61 7.58
CA VAL A 54 -21.31 -32.01 7.27
C VAL A 54 -22.16 -32.52 6.11
N ARG A 55 -21.51 -32.99 5.04
CA ARG A 55 -22.20 -33.59 3.88
C ARG A 55 -21.69 -35.01 3.61
N PRO A 56 -22.60 -36.00 3.52
CA PRO A 56 -22.22 -37.36 3.14
C PRO A 56 -21.90 -37.44 1.65
N THR A 57 -20.85 -38.17 1.32
CA THR A 57 -20.31 -38.29 -0.04
C THR A 57 -20.62 -39.70 -0.54
N ALA A 58 -21.78 -39.90 -1.18
CA ALA A 58 -22.16 -41.22 -1.67
C ALA A 58 -21.52 -41.53 -3.04
N ARG A 59 -21.42 -40.52 -3.91
CA ARG A 59 -20.78 -40.56 -5.24
C ARG A 59 -20.35 -39.15 -5.62
N GLY A 60 -19.15 -38.80 -5.20
CA GLY A 60 -18.52 -37.53 -5.53
C GLY A 60 -18.88 -36.34 -4.65
N ILE A 61 -18.14 -35.24 -4.78
CA ILE A 61 -18.22 -34.05 -3.94
C ILE A 61 -19.57 -33.34 -4.15
N PRO A 62 -20.47 -33.28 -3.13
CA PRO A 62 -21.81 -32.70 -3.22
C PRO A 62 -21.80 -31.17 -3.09
N LEU A 63 -20.92 -30.52 -3.86
CA LEU A 63 -20.73 -29.08 -3.91
C LEU A 63 -20.90 -28.60 -5.35
N ARG A 64 -21.36 -27.35 -5.49
CA ARG A 64 -21.55 -26.71 -6.80
C ARG A 64 -20.18 -26.41 -7.43
N ASP A 65 -20.16 -26.28 -8.74
CA ASP A 65 -18.97 -25.86 -9.48
C ASP A 65 -18.49 -24.50 -8.95
N GLU A 66 -17.18 -24.32 -8.79
CA GLU A 66 -16.54 -23.07 -8.35
C GLU A 66 -17.09 -22.48 -7.01
N SER A 67 -17.54 -23.35 -6.11
CA SER A 67 -18.16 -22.93 -4.84
C SER A 67 -17.19 -22.79 -3.66
N VAL A 68 -15.98 -23.35 -3.78
CA VAL A 68 -15.01 -23.43 -2.69
C VAL A 68 -13.71 -22.72 -3.09
N ASP A 69 -13.15 -21.96 -2.16
CA ASP A 69 -11.89 -21.25 -2.37
C ASP A 69 -10.68 -22.11 -1.96
N ALA A 70 -10.84 -23.04 -1.01
CA ALA A 70 -9.77 -23.98 -0.64
C ALA A 70 -10.27 -25.38 -0.28
N VAL A 71 -9.54 -26.42 -0.67
CA VAL A 71 -9.83 -27.81 -0.30
C VAL A 71 -8.68 -28.37 0.55
N LEU A 72 -8.98 -28.79 1.77
CA LEU A 72 -8.04 -29.41 2.70
C LEU A 72 -8.28 -30.92 2.75
N CYS A 73 -7.32 -31.68 2.25
CA CYS A 73 -7.34 -33.15 2.27
C CYS A 73 -6.52 -33.64 3.47
N GLU A 74 -7.20 -34.23 4.46
CA GLU A 74 -6.54 -34.89 5.58
C GLU A 74 -5.93 -36.25 5.19
N ARG A 75 -5.34 -36.91 6.18
CA ARG A 75 -4.54 -38.14 6.11
C ARG A 75 -5.11 -39.25 5.21
N ALA A 76 -6.43 -39.35 5.09
CA ALA A 76 -7.09 -40.33 4.24
C ALA A 76 -6.73 -40.20 2.75
N TYR A 77 -6.32 -39.02 2.27
CA TYR A 77 -6.04 -38.83 0.85
C TYR A 77 -4.86 -39.67 0.35
N ALA A 78 -3.75 -39.73 1.10
CA ALA A 78 -2.59 -40.54 0.71
C ALA A 78 -2.87 -42.05 0.78
N GLU A 79 -3.82 -42.47 1.62
CA GLU A 79 -4.24 -43.86 1.81
C GLU A 79 -5.13 -44.37 0.68
N TRP A 80 -5.78 -43.49 -0.07
CA TRP A 80 -6.66 -43.89 -1.15
C TRP A 80 -5.91 -44.51 -2.33
N PRO A 81 -6.49 -45.49 -3.05
CA PRO A 81 -5.94 -45.97 -4.31
C PRO A 81 -5.74 -44.82 -5.31
N SER A 82 -4.71 -44.89 -6.15
CA SER A 82 -4.41 -43.86 -7.16
C SER A 82 -5.59 -43.55 -8.09
N GLU A 83 -6.38 -44.57 -8.45
CA GLU A 83 -7.61 -44.41 -9.24
C GLU A 83 -8.60 -43.47 -8.54
N ARG A 84 -8.90 -43.73 -7.26
CA ARG A 84 -9.80 -42.89 -6.44
C ARG A 84 -9.24 -41.48 -6.26
N ARG A 85 -7.93 -41.32 -6.05
CA ARG A 85 -7.29 -40.00 -5.96
C ARG A 85 -7.44 -39.20 -7.26
N SER A 86 -7.25 -39.84 -8.40
CA SER A 86 -7.37 -39.17 -9.71
C SER A 86 -8.80 -38.72 -10.01
N GLU A 87 -9.80 -39.56 -9.71
CA GLU A 87 -11.21 -39.19 -9.82
C GLU A 87 -11.55 -38.04 -8.87
N PHE A 88 -11.04 -38.11 -7.64
CA PHE A 88 -11.24 -37.06 -6.64
C PHE A 88 -10.61 -35.73 -7.04
N LEU A 89 -9.40 -35.72 -7.59
CA LEU A 89 -8.75 -34.51 -8.08
C LEU A 89 -9.54 -33.85 -9.23
N ALA A 90 -10.15 -34.65 -10.11
CA ALA A 90 -11.02 -34.12 -11.16
C ALA A 90 -12.26 -33.43 -10.57
N GLU A 91 -12.84 -33.98 -9.51
CA GLU A 91 -13.97 -33.36 -8.82
C GLU A 91 -13.56 -32.12 -8.00
N ILE A 92 -12.40 -32.14 -7.35
CA ILE A 92 -11.86 -30.96 -6.67
C ILE A 92 -11.72 -29.83 -7.68
N LYS A 93 -11.15 -30.10 -8.86
CA LYS A 93 -10.98 -29.08 -9.90
C LYS A 93 -12.31 -28.48 -10.37
N ARG A 94 -13.39 -29.26 -10.38
CA ARG A 94 -14.75 -28.77 -10.70
C ARG A 94 -15.27 -27.81 -9.61
N VAL A 95 -15.07 -28.16 -8.34
CA VAL A 95 -15.65 -27.45 -7.19
C VAL A 95 -14.82 -26.24 -6.76
N LEU A 96 -13.51 -26.28 -7.00
CA LEU A 96 -12.57 -25.23 -6.68
C LEU A 96 -12.76 -24.05 -7.63
N ARG A 97 -12.72 -22.82 -7.09
CA ARG A 97 -12.65 -21.61 -7.92
C ARG A 97 -11.36 -21.55 -8.72
N ALA A 98 -11.35 -20.73 -9.77
CA ALA A 98 -10.17 -20.49 -10.60
C ALA A 98 -8.93 -20.14 -9.76
N ASP A 99 -9.10 -19.33 -8.71
CA ASP A 99 -8.07 -18.87 -7.78
C ASP A 99 -7.87 -19.77 -6.54
N GLY A 100 -8.56 -20.91 -6.49
CA GLY A 100 -8.55 -21.73 -5.30
C GLY A 100 -7.28 -22.55 -5.13
N VAL A 101 -7.10 -23.06 -3.91
CA VAL A 101 -5.92 -23.85 -3.51
C VAL A 101 -6.33 -25.19 -2.93
N VAL A 102 -5.60 -26.24 -3.30
CA VAL A 102 -5.71 -27.56 -2.69
C VAL A 102 -4.54 -27.76 -1.74
N VAL A 103 -4.83 -28.18 -0.51
CA VAL A 103 -3.87 -28.51 0.52
C VAL A 103 -3.98 -29.99 0.83
N ALA A 104 -2.96 -30.77 0.50
CA ALA A 104 -2.90 -32.20 0.79
C ALA A 104 -1.89 -32.49 1.89
N LEU A 105 -2.33 -33.20 2.93
CA LEU A 105 -1.49 -33.62 4.04
C LEU A 105 -1.03 -35.04 3.82
N VAL A 106 0.27 -35.20 3.58
CA VAL A 106 0.88 -36.51 3.33
C VAL A 106 1.70 -36.92 4.54
N ASP A 107 1.31 -38.01 5.19
CA ASP A 107 2.12 -38.66 6.21
C ASP A 107 3.19 -39.51 5.49
N ALA A 108 4.47 -39.20 5.71
CA ALA A 108 5.59 -39.89 5.05
C ALA A 108 5.63 -41.39 5.39
N THR A 109 4.95 -41.83 6.44
CA THR A 109 4.88 -43.24 6.85
C THR A 109 3.87 -44.06 6.05
N VAL A 110 2.86 -43.42 5.43
CA VAL A 110 1.71 -44.11 4.84
C VAL A 110 1.71 -44.05 3.31
N GLY A 111 2.31 -43.02 2.71
CA GLY A 111 2.39 -42.88 1.26
C GLY A 111 3.70 -42.27 0.80
N ASP A 112 4.10 -42.58 -0.44
CA ASP A 112 5.23 -41.92 -1.09
C ASP A 112 4.83 -40.47 -1.44
N PRO A 113 5.42 -39.45 -0.79
CA PRO A 113 5.14 -38.06 -1.11
C PRO A 113 5.52 -37.71 -2.57
N GLY A 114 6.47 -38.44 -3.16
CA GLY A 114 6.84 -38.27 -4.57
C GLY A 114 5.68 -38.59 -5.51
N ALA A 115 5.00 -39.72 -5.26
CA ALA A 115 3.84 -40.15 -6.04
C ALA A 115 2.66 -39.16 -5.92
N VAL A 116 2.35 -38.71 -4.70
CA VAL A 116 1.27 -37.72 -4.47
C VAL A 116 1.58 -36.39 -5.16
N ALA A 117 2.83 -35.93 -5.07
CA ALA A 117 3.26 -34.70 -5.75
C ALA A 117 3.17 -34.84 -7.28
N ALA A 118 3.49 -36.02 -7.84
CA ALA A 118 3.37 -36.27 -9.28
C ALA A 118 1.91 -36.25 -9.74
N GLU A 119 0.99 -36.82 -8.97
CA GLU A 119 -0.45 -36.78 -9.26
C GLU A 119 -1.01 -35.35 -9.17
N LEU A 120 -0.63 -34.58 -8.13
CA LEU A 120 -1.02 -33.18 -8.01
C LEU A 120 -0.49 -32.33 -9.18
N ARG A 121 0.74 -32.59 -9.65
CA ARG A 121 1.32 -31.89 -10.82
C ARG A 121 0.64 -32.26 -12.14
N ALA A 122 0.03 -33.45 -12.21
CA ALA A 122 -0.75 -33.83 -13.37
C ALA A 122 -2.09 -33.09 -13.43
N ALA A 123 -2.68 -32.76 -12.27
CA ALA A 123 -3.97 -32.07 -12.18
C ALA A 123 -3.86 -30.53 -12.13
N PHE A 124 -2.80 -30.00 -11.52
CA PHE A 124 -2.58 -28.58 -11.25
C PHE A 124 -1.27 -28.07 -11.82
N ARG A 125 -1.28 -26.82 -12.29
CA ARG A 125 -0.12 -26.20 -12.94
C ARG A 125 1.08 -25.98 -12.02
N ARG A 126 0.84 -25.69 -10.73
CA ARG A 126 1.90 -25.52 -9.72
C ARG A 126 1.62 -26.35 -8.49
N VAL A 127 2.67 -26.97 -7.95
CA VAL A 127 2.64 -27.74 -6.71
C VAL A 127 3.85 -27.38 -5.87
N PHE A 128 3.61 -26.92 -4.65
CA PHE A 128 4.63 -26.61 -3.64
C PHE A 128 4.65 -27.67 -2.57
N ARG A 129 5.84 -27.91 -2.01
CA ARG A 129 6.05 -28.79 -0.87
C ARG A 129 6.53 -27.93 0.29
N LEU A 130 5.72 -27.80 1.33
CA LEU A 130 6.14 -27.08 2.53
C LEU A 130 6.93 -28.02 3.45
N ALA A 131 7.90 -27.45 4.16
CA ALA A 131 8.74 -28.18 5.10
C ALA A 131 7.90 -28.90 6.17
N PRO A 132 8.35 -30.08 6.64
CA PRO A 132 7.63 -30.80 7.66
C PRO A 132 7.58 -30.00 8.97
N GLU A 133 6.38 -29.65 9.42
CA GLU A 133 6.20 -29.13 10.78
C GLU A 133 6.31 -30.31 11.75
N ARG A 134 7.37 -30.35 12.57
CA ARG A 134 7.43 -31.25 13.72
C ARG A 134 6.43 -30.76 14.77
N GLY A 135 5.24 -31.35 14.77
CA GLY A 135 4.27 -31.15 15.85
C GLY A 135 4.88 -31.59 17.18
N GLU A 136 4.71 -30.77 18.22
CA GLU A 136 5.13 -31.11 19.59
C GLU A 136 4.44 -32.42 20.03
N GLY A 137 5.15 -33.54 19.97
CA GLY A 137 4.71 -34.84 20.50
C GLY A 137 4.36 -35.94 19.48
N GLU A 138 4.53 -35.74 18.18
CA GLU A 138 4.35 -36.82 17.18
C GLU A 138 5.67 -37.13 16.45
N GLU A 139 6.02 -38.42 16.38
CA GLU A 139 7.27 -38.96 15.81
C GLU A 139 7.26 -39.01 14.26
N HIS A 140 6.27 -38.41 13.59
CA HIS A 140 6.03 -38.62 12.15
C HIS A 140 6.15 -37.31 11.37
N ASP A 141 7.05 -37.30 10.38
CA ASP A 141 7.21 -36.18 9.45
C ASP A 141 5.99 -36.08 8.52
N ARG A 142 5.15 -35.08 8.75
CA ARG A 142 4.02 -34.74 7.88
C ARG A 142 4.47 -33.70 6.86
N ILE A 143 4.22 -33.97 5.58
CA ILE A 143 4.54 -33.07 4.48
C ILE A 143 3.25 -32.42 4.02
N VAL A 144 3.21 -31.09 3.98
CA VAL A 144 2.08 -30.34 3.43
C VAL A 144 2.37 -30.03 1.97
N MET A 145 1.48 -30.42 1.07
CA MET A 145 1.56 -30.09 -0.36
C MET A 145 0.47 -29.10 -0.72
N LEU A 146 0.84 -28.05 -1.43
CA LEU A 146 -0.08 -27.02 -1.93
C LEU A 146 -0.14 -27.10 -3.46
N ALA A 147 -1.33 -27.06 -4.04
CA ALA A 147 -1.52 -27.08 -5.49
C ALA A 147 -2.57 -26.06 -5.95
N SER A 148 -2.31 -25.36 -7.07
CA SER A 148 -3.26 -24.38 -7.64
C SER A 148 -2.95 -24.08 -9.13
N ASP A 149 -3.97 -23.62 -9.86
CA ASP A 149 -3.89 -23.25 -11.28
C ASP A 149 -3.68 -21.74 -11.52
N ALA A 150 -4.05 -20.85 -10.59
CA ALA A 150 -4.07 -19.39 -10.78
C ALA A 150 -2.82 -18.61 -10.34
N LEU A 151 -1.77 -19.29 -9.90
CA LEU A 151 -0.56 -18.68 -9.33
C LEU A 151 0.28 -17.79 -10.29
N ASP A 152 -0.22 -17.47 -11.48
CA ASP A 152 0.44 -16.55 -12.42
C ASP A 152 0.22 -15.07 -12.07
N GLY A 153 -0.81 -14.72 -11.30
CA GLY A 153 -1.02 -13.37 -10.77
C GLY A 153 -0.51 -13.28 -9.34
N GLY A 154 0.57 -12.55 -9.11
CA GLY A 154 1.30 -12.49 -7.84
C GLY A 154 0.43 -12.09 -6.63
N ASP A 155 -0.21 -13.07 -6.00
CA ASP A 155 -0.61 -12.95 -4.60
C ASP A 155 0.68 -13.00 -3.77
N PRO A 156 1.18 -11.86 -3.25
CA PRO A 156 2.48 -11.77 -2.59
C PRO A 156 2.55 -12.67 -1.35
N GLN A 157 1.41 -13.09 -0.81
CA GLN A 157 1.33 -13.99 0.34
C GLN A 157 1.71 -15.44 -0.01
N LEU A 158 1.45 -15.89 -1.25
CA LEU A 158 1.88 -17.22 -1.76
C LEU A 158 3.37 -17.26 -2.02
N VAL A 159 3.84 -16.20 -2.68
CA VAL A 159 5.24 -16.05 -3.03
C VAL A 159 6.08 -15.95 -1.76
N ALA A 160 5.66 -15.17 -0.75
CA ALA A 160 6.37 -15.05 0.52
C ALA A 160 6.50 -16.38 1.30
N LEU A 161 5.49 -17.25 1.26
CA LEU A 161 5.55 -18.56 1.93
C LEU A 161 6.36 -19.59 1.14
N ALA A 162 6.35 -19.53 -0.20
CA ALA A 162 7.25 -20.30 -1.04
C ALA A 162 8.70 -19.82 -0.93
N GLU A 163 8.92 -18.52 -0.75
CA GLU A 163 10.26 -17.91 -0.56
C GLU A 163 10.81 -18.14 0.85
N LEU A 164 9.96 -18.38 1.85
CA LEU A 164 10.37 -18.85 3.19
C LEU A 164 11.06 -20.24 3.15
N GLU A 165 10.99 -20.97 2.04
CA GLU A 165 11.76 -22.19 1.77
C GLU A 165 13.24 -21.89 1.47
N VAL A 166 13.58 -20.69 0.99
CA VAL A 166 14.93 -20.35 0.53
C VAL A 166 15.86 -19.92 1.70
N ASP A 167 15.30 -19.45 2.81
CA ASP A 167 16.06 -18.86 3.92
C ASP A 167 16.18 -19.71 5.20
N ALA A 168 15.80 -20.99 5.17
CA ALA A 168 16.09 -21.90 6.28
C ALA A 168 17.59 -22.27 6.32
N PRO A 169 18.28 -22.10 7.46
CA PRO A 169 19.74 -22.27 7.52
C PRO A 169 20.14 -23.73 7.28
N ARG A 170 20.96 -23.96 6.26
CA ARG A 170 21.82 -25.15 6.14
C ARG A 170 22.72 -25.26 7.37
N ARG A 171 22.28 -25.93 8.43
CA ARG A 171 23.10 -26.32 9.59
C ARG A 171 22.53 -27.57 10.25
N GLU A 172 23.15 -28.72 10.01
CA GLU A 172 24.21 -29.30 10.84
C GLU A 172 24.47 -30.71 10.30
N GLU A 173 25.59 -30.83 9.62
CA GLU A 173 26.22 -32.10 9.22
C GLU A 173 26.71 -32.75 10.52
N VAL A 174 26.00 -33.78 10.99
CA VAL A 174 26.43 -34.64 12.09
C VAL A 174 26.59 -36.06 11.55
N ASP A 175 27.85 -36.41 11.34
CA ASP A 175 28.48 -37.73 11.34
C ASP A 175 27.61 -38.98 11.10
N ALA A 176 27.71 -39.51 9.88
CA ALA A 176 27.65 -40.95 9.60
C ALA A 176 28.56 -41.28 8.38
N PRO A 177 29.14 -42.49 8.31
CA PRO A 177 30.52 -42.68 7.87
C PRO A 177 30.71 -42.81 6.35
N GLU A 178 31.90 -42.36 5.94
CA GLU A 178 32.64 -42.61 4.70
C GLU A 178 32.02 -43.62 3.72
N LEU A 179 31.49 -43.08 2.62
CA LEU A 179 31.42 -43.79 1.35
C LEU A 179 32.17 -42.98 0.30
N GLU A 180 33.36 -43.48 -0.03
CA GLU A 180 34.20 -43.06 -1.15
C GLU A 180 33.39 -43.09 -2.45
N LEU A 181 33.19 -41.93 -3.10
CA LEU A 181 32.72 -41.87 -4.48
C LEU A 181 33.41 -40.73 -5.24
N GLU A 182 34.32 -41.18 -6.09
CA GLU A 182 34.77 -40.65 -7.38
C GLU A 182 34.62 -39.15 -7.69
N VAL A 183 35.81 -38.53 -7.75
CA VAL A 183 36.16 -37.31 -8.48
C VAL A 183 35.57 -37.32 -9.89
N VAL A 184 34.59 -36.45 -10.13
CA VAL A 184 34.23 -35.98 -11.47
C VAL A 184 34.26 -34.46 -11.47
N ALA A 185 35.05 -33.93 -12.40
CA ALA A 185 35.43 -32.55 -12.63
C ALA A 185 34.35 -31.48 -12.39
N GLU A 186 34.68 -30.51 -11.53
CA GLU A 186 34.04 -29.20 -11.49
C GLU A 186 34.39 -28.39 -12.76
N PRO A 187 33.45 -27.63 -13.36
CA PRO A 187 33.77 -26.61 -14.34
C PRO A 187 34.24 -25.31 -13.65
N GLU A 188 35.24 -24.68 -14.26
CA GLU A 188 35.88 -23.44 -13.83
C GLU A 188 34.86 -22.33 -13.50
N VAL A 189 34.83 -21.92 -12.23
CA VAL A 189 34.14 -20.71 -11.76
C VAL A 189 35.01 -19.50 -12.09
N ALA A 190 34.39 -18.54 -12.78
CA ALA A 190 34.98 -17.30 -13.26
C ALA A 190 35.62 -16.44 -12.13
N PRO A 191 36.68 -15.66 -12.42
CA PRO A 191 37.49 -14.97 -11.42
C PRO A 191 36.90 -13.67 -10.83
N ASP A 192 35.59 -13.40 -10.99
CA ASP A 192 35.00 -12.11 -10.60
C ASP A 192 34.56 -12.02 -9.13
N GLU A 193 34.40 -13.13 -8.41
CA GLU A 193 33.99 -13.09 -7.00
C GLU A 193 35.11 -12.70 -6.02
N ARG A 194 36.38 -12.74 -6.45
CA ARG A 194 37.52 -12.33 -5.60
C ARG A 194 37.72 -10.82 -5.53
N VAL A 195 37.14 -10.05 -6.44
CA VAL A 195 37.28 -8.58 -6.46
C VAL A 195 36.33 -7.91 -5.46
N VAL A 196 35.16 -8.50 -5.20
CA VAL A 196 34.17 -7.95 -4.26
C VAL A 196 34.64 -8.07 -2.81
N SER A 197 35.40 -9.13 -2.47
CA SER A 197 35.96 -9.28 -1.11
C SER A 197 37.18 -8.38 -0.83
N GLN A 198 37.80 -7.78 -1.87
CA GLN A 198 38.94 -6.88 -1.70
C GLN A 198 38.55 -5.40 -1.67
N THR A 199 37.41 -5.01 -2.24
CA THR A 199 36.92 -3.62 -2.20
C THR A 199 36.29 -3.23 -0.85
N LEU A 200 35.90 -4.20 -0.02
CA LEU A 200 35.44 -3.99 1.36
C LEU A 200 36.57 -3.88 2.39
N LYS A 201 37.84 -3.98 1.98
CA LYS A 201 39.01 -3.68 2.84
C LYS A 201 39.42 -2.20 2.78
N ARG A 202 38.46 -1.29 2.57
CA ARG A 202 38.64 0.11 2.94
C ARG A 202 38.26 0.25 4.40
N GLU A 203 39.14 0.88 5.16
CA GLU A 203 39.07 1.13 6.61
C GLU A 203 37.80 1.90 7.03
N LEU A 204 36.62 1.28 6.95
CA LEU A 204 35.57 1.58 7.89
C LEU A 204 36.06 1.03 9.22
N ARG A 205 36.37 1.90 10.17
CA ARG A 205 36.76 1.46 11.51
C ARG A 205 35.64 0.53 11.99
N PRO A 206 35.95 -0.66 12.52
CA PRO A 206 34.91 -1.59 12.99
C PRO A 206 33.95 -0.94 14.01
N ALA A 207 34.36 0.14 14.66
CA ALA A 207 33.51 0.98 15.50
C ALA A 207 32.35 1.64 14.73
N ASP A 208 32.56 2.17 13.53
CA ASP A 208 31.54 2.93 12.78
C ASP A 208 30.47 2.00 12.23
N VAL A 209 30.87 0.80 11.74
CA VAL A 209 29.94 -0.26 11.33
C VAL A 209 29.10 -0.77 12.50
N LEU A 210 29.67 -0.83 13.71
CA LEU A 210 28.93 -1.20 14.91
C LEU A 210 27.93 -0.12 15.32
N ILE A 211 28.29 1.16 15.18
CA ILE A 211 27.40 2.30 15.45
C ILE A 211 26.22 2.28 14.47
N ASP A 212 26.48 2.15 13.16
CA ASP A 212 25.42 2.09 12.15
C ASP A 212 24.53 0.86 12.32
N ARG A 213 25.10 -0.30 12.65
CA ARG A 213 24.31 -1.50 12.96
C ARG A 213 23.43 -1.31 14.18
N ASN A 214 23.93 -0.65 15.23
CA ASN A 214 23.14 -0.37 16.43
C ASN A 214 22.03 0.65 16.11
N ARG A 215 22.32 1.68 15.33
CA ARG A 215 21.32 2.65 14.85
C ARG A 215 20.21 1.98 14.05
N LEU A 216 20.55 1.11 13.09
CA LEU A 216 19.56 0.36 12.32
C LEU A 216 18.74 -0.58 13.20
N ARG A 217 19.35 -1.21 14.22
CA ARG A 217 18.63 -2.03 15.20
C ARG A 217 17.68 -1.19 16.05
N GLU A 218 18.07 0.02 16.45
CA GLU A 218 17.21 0.95 17.19
C GLU A 218 16.06 1.45 16.32
N GLU A 219 16.31 1.79 15.06
CA GLU A 219 15.28 2.21 14.11
C GLU A 219 14.31 1.06 13.78
N LEU A 220 14.81 -0.17 13.59
CA LEU A 220 13.96 -1.36 13.42
C LEU A 220 13.16 -1.68 14.69
N ALA A 221 13.75 -1.56 15.88
CA ALA A 221 13.05 -1.75 17.16
C ALA A 221 11.97 -0.67 17.37
N ARG A 222 12.24 0.57 16.93
CA ARG A 222 11.28 1.66 16.96
C ARG A 222 10.11 1.41 16.01
N ARG A 223 10.39 1.05 14.75
CA ARG A 223 9.37 0.74 13.73
C ARG A 223 8.52 -0.47 14.12
N THR A 224 9.14 -1.54 14.62
CA THR A 224 8.39 -2.70 15.13
C THR A 224 7.56 -2.36 16.36
N GLY A 225 8.04 -1.47 17.24
CA GLY A 225 7.26 -0.94 18.36
C GLY A 225 6.06 -0.09 17.93
N GLU A 226 6.21 0.74 16.90
CA GLU A 226 5.12 1.52 16.30
C GLU A 226 4.09 0.62 15.62
N LEU A 227 4.53 -0.37 14.84
CA LEU A 227 3.65 -1.35 14.21
C LEU A 227 2.81 -2.11 15.26
N ARG A 228 3.43 -2.63 16.31
CA ARG A 228 2.72 -3.30 17.41
C ARG A 228 1.68 -2.39 18.08
N ARG A 229 1.99 -1.10 18.30
CA ARG A 229 1.02 -0.14 18.86
C ARG A 229 -0.17 0.08 17.92
N THR A 230 0.08 0.19 16.61
CA THR A 230 -1.01 0.33 15.63
C THR A 230 -1.86 -0.93 15.52
N GLU A 231 -1.24 -2.11 15.58
CA GLU A 231 -1.93 -3.41 15.62
C GLU A 231 -2.80 -3.53 16.89
N GLU A 232 -2.27 -3.18 18.07
CA GLU A 232 -3.03 -3.16 19.32
C GLU A 232 -4.20 -2.19 19.27
N GLN A 233 -4.03 -1.00 18.67
CA GLN A 233 -5.12 -0.03 18.49
C GLN A 233 -6.20 -0.54 17.54
N LEU A 234 -5.81 -1.16 16.42
CA LEU A 234 -6.76 -1.78 15.49
C LEU A 234 -7.52 -2.93 16.15
N TRP A 235 -6.84 -3.73 16.97
CA TRP A 235 -7.46 -4.82 17.71
C TRP A 235 -8.46 -4.32 18.74
N ARG A 236 -8.12 -3.27 19.52
CA ARG A 236 -9.06 -2.62 20.46
C ARG A 236 -10.31 -2.09 19.76
N ARG A 237 -10.13 -1.39 18.63
CA ARG A 237 -11.28 -0.90 17.83
C ARG A 237 -12.14 -2.03 17.27
N HIS A 238 -11.53 -3.13 16.84
CA HIS A 238 -12.28 -4.31 16.40
C HIS A 238 -13.05 -4.97 17.55
N GLU A 239 -12.49 -5.02 18.75
CA GLU A 239 -13.20 -5.50 19.94
C GLU A 239 -14.35 -4.58 20.34
N GLU A 240 -14.17 -3.26 20.28
CA GLU A 240 -15.22 -2.26 20.51
C GLU A 240 -16.39 -2.45 19.54
N VAL A 241 -16.12 -2.50 18.23
CA VAL A 241 -17.15 -2.75 17.21
C VAL A 241 -17.85 -4.10 17.40
N ARG A 242 -17.13 -5.14 17.83
CA ARG A 242 -17.75 -6.44 18.17
C ARG A 242 -18.65 -6.35 19.40
N LYS A 243 -18.25 -5.61 20.44
CA LYS A 243 -19.07 -5.37 21.63
C LYS A 243 -20.34 -4.60 21.27
N GLU A 244 -20.22 -3.53 20.51
CA GLU A 244 -21.36 -2.73 20.02
C GLU A 244 -22.33 -3.58 19.16
N ARG A 245 -21.81 -4.46 18.30
CA ARG A 245 -22.66 -5.39 17.53
C ARG A 245 -23.41 -6.38 18.42
N LEU A 246 -22.76 -6.92 19.45
CA LEU A 246 -23.41 -7.81 20.42
C LEU A 246 -24.45 -7.06 21.27
N GLU A 247 -24.18 -5.81 21.65
CA GLU A 247 -25.13 -4.95 22.35
C GLU A 247 -26.33 -4.60 21.48
N ASN A 248 -26.13 -4.27 20.20
CA ASN A 248 -27.22 -4.06 19.24
C ASN A 248 -28.09 -5.32 19.08
N VAL A 249 -27.51 -6.51 18.97
CA VAL A 249 -28.28 -7.76 18.92
C VAL A 249 -29.07 -7.98 20.20
N ARG A 250 -28.50 -7.66 21.37
CA ARG A 250 -29.21 -7.74 22.66
C ARG A 250 -30.39 -6.77 22.72
N LEU A 251 -30.20 -5.51 22.31
CA LEU A 251 -31.25 -4.49 22.28
C LEU A 251 -32.37 -4.85 21.30
N VAL A 252 -32.05 -5.37 20.11
CA VAL A 252 -33.06 -5.86 19.16
C VAL A 252 -33.88 -7.01 19.76
N ALA A 253 -33.21 -7.99 20.40
CA ALA A 253 -33.90 -9.08 21.07
C ALA A 253 -34.78 -8.59 22.25
N GLU A 254 -34.37 -7.54 22.96
CA GLU A 254 -35.19 -6.92 24.02
C GLU A 254 -36.41 -6.18 23.44
N VAL A 255 -36.25 -5.46 22.33
CA VAL A 255 -37.36 -4.82 21.62
C VAL A 255 -38.37 -5.86 21.13
N ASP A 256 -37.93 -6.99 20.59
CA ASP A 256 -38.83 -8.04 20.13
C ASP A 256 -39.55 -8.73 21.30
N ARG A 257 -38.87 -8.96 22.43
CA ARG A 257 -39.52 -9.43 23.67
C ARG A 257 -40.59 -8.46 24.18
N LEU A 258 -40.30 -7.16 24.17
CA LEU A 258 -41.28 -6.13 24.57
C LEU A 258 -42.47 -6.09 23.60
N ARG A 259 -42.24 -6.26 22.29
CA ARG A 259 -43.32 -6.36 21.30
C ARG A 259 -44.20 -7.58 21.55
N GLU A 260 -43.61 -8.76 21.76
CA GLU A 260 -44.37 -9.96 22.10
C GLU A 260 -45.17 -9.79 23.39
N GLN A 261 -44.60 -9.15 24.41
CA GLN A 261 -45.32 -8.84 25.65
C GLN A 261 -46.52 -7.93 25.38
N VAL A 262 -46.36 -6.87 24.58
CA VAL A 262 -47.45 -5.95 24.20
C VAL A 262 -48.52 -6.67 23.36
N GLU A 263 -48.14 -7.59 22.49
CA GLU A 263 -49.11 -8.38 21.72
C GLU A 263 -49.89 -9.36 22.61
N ARG A 264 -49.21 -10.03 23.55
CA ARG A 264 -49.86 -10.91 24.54
C ARG A 264 -50.82 -10.13 25.43
N THR A 265 -50.44 -8.93 25.92
CA THR A 265 -51.35 -8.10 26.73
C THR A 265 -52.54 -7.62 25.91
N ARG A 266 -52.35 -7.22 24.64
CA ARG A 266 -53.45 -6.86 23.74
C ARG A 266 -54.42 -8.02 23.46
N LEU A 267 -53.93 -9.24 23.33
CA LEU A 267 -54.79 -10.42 23.20
C LEU A 267 -55.64 -10.62 24.45
N VAL A 268 -55.03 -10.56 25.63
CA VAL A 268 -55.75 -10.65 26.91
C VAL A 268 -56.76 -9.51 27.08
N GLU A 269 -56.43 -8.29 26.66
CA GLU A 269 -57.38 -7.17 26.65
C GLU A 269 -58.59 -7.43 25.75
N ARG A 270 -58.38 -8.00 24.57
CA ARG A 270 -59.48 -8.35 23.63
C ARG A 270 -60.36 -9.45 24.19
N GLU A 271 -59.77 -10.48 24.79
CA GLU A 271 -60.50 -11.57 25.43
C GLU A 271 -61.37 -11.05 26.58
N ARG A 272 -60.80 -10.23 27.47
CA ARG A 272 -61.53 -9.62 28.59
C ARG A 272 -62.60 -8.63 28.13
N ALA A 273 -62.34 -7.87 27.06
CA ALA A 273 -63.36 -7.00 26.48
C ALA A 273 -64.54 -7.81 25.93
N ALA A 274 -64.27 -8.93 25.26
CA ALA A 274 -65.31 -9.84 24.79
C ALA A 274 -66.09 -10.49 25.94
N GLU A 275 -65.44 -10.82 27.05
CA GLU A 275 -66.08 -11.31 28.27
C GLU A 275 -66.98 -10.25 28.91
N LEU A 276 -66.53 -9.00 29.03
CA LEU A 276 -67.36 -7.88 29.49
C LEU A 276 -68.59 -7.68 28.59
N GLU A 277 -68.44 -7.80 27.28
CA GLU A 277 -69.57 -7.71 26.34
C GLU A 277 -70.57 -8.87 26.50
N ARG A 278 -70.11 -10.06 26.88
CA ARG A 278 -70.98 -11.21 27.20
C ARG A 278 -71.70 -10.98 28.53
N GLN A 279 -70.96 -10.65 29.59
CA GLN A 279 -71.53 -10.36 30.91
C GLN A 279 -72.49 -9.15 30.86
N GLY A 280 -72.19 -8.13 30.06
CA GLY A 280 -73.08 -6.99 29.84
C GLY A 280 -74.35 -7.35 29.07
N ARG A 281 -74.34 -8.39 28.23
CA ARG A 281 -75.55 -8.93 27.60
C ARG A 281 -76.37 -9.73 28.62
N GLU A 282 -75.73 -10.60 29.39
CA GLU A 282 -76.39 -11.36 30.47
C GLU A 282 -77.06 -10.43 31.48
N LEU A 283 -76.42 -9.31 31.84
CA LEU A 283 -77.03 -8.31 32.72
C LEU A 283 -78.29 -7.70 32.14
N ARG A 284 -78.28 -7.29 30.86
CA ARG A 284 -79.47 -6.73 30.22
C ARG A 284 -80.61 -7.76 30.16
N GLU A 285 -80.29 -9.04 29.95
CA GLU A 285 -81.28 -10.12 30.01
C GLU A 285 -81.88 -10.27 31.41
N LEU A 286 -81.05 -10.27 32.45
CA LEU A 286 -81.52 -10.33 33.85
C LEU A 286 -82.31 -9.08 34.27
N GLU A 287 -81.94 -7.89 33.78
CA GLU A 287 -82.70 -6.65 33.98
C GLU A 287 -84.08 -6.72 33.32
N MET A 288 -84.16 -7.27 32.10
CA MET A 288 -85.44 -7.53 31.43
C MET A 288 -86.29 -8.53 32.21
N GLU A 289 -85.72 -9.64 32.68
CA GLU A 289 -86.42 -10.62 33.53
C GLU A 289 -86.91 -9.99 34.85
N LEU A 290 -86.12 -9.10 35.45
CA LEU A 290 -86.52 -8.33 36.64
C LEU A 290 -87.70 -7.41 36.35
N ALA A 291 -87.66 -6.68 35.23
CA ALA A 291 -88.75 -5.81 34.81
C ALA A 291 -90.05 -6.61 34.56
N ASP A 292 -89.94 -7.78 33.93
CA ASP A 292 -91.07 -8.69 33.72
C ASP A 292 -91.64 -9.23 35.03
N LEU A 293 -90.77 -9.67 35.96
CA LEU A 293 -91.17 -10.12 37.30
C LEU A 293 -91.85 -9.01 38.11
N GLN A 294 -91.33 -7.77 38.04
CA GLN A 294 -91.96 -6.60 38.64
C GLN A 294 -93.34 -6.32 38.04
N GLY A 295 -93.49 -6.45 36.72
CA GLY A 295 -94.79 -6.38 36.05
C GLY A 295 -95.78 -7.43 36.54
N VAL A 296 -95.34 -8.68 36.69
CA VAL A 296 -96.15 -9.78 37.25
C VAL A 296 -96.53 -9.51 38.72
N LEU A 297 -95.61 -8.97 39.53
CA LEU A 297 -95.88 -8.61 40.92
C LEU A 297 -96.94 -7.50 41.01
N ASN A 298 -96.79 -6.42 40.23
CA ASN A 298 -97.73 -5.31 40.22
C ASN A 298 -99.14 -5.74 39.78
N THR A 299 -99.23 -6.61 38.76
CA THR A 299 -100.52 -7.15 38.29
C THR A 299 -101.17 -8.07 39.32
N ARG A 300 -100.39 -8.90 40.04
CA ARG A 300 -100.91 -9.75 41.12
C ARG A 300 -101.30 -8.96 42.37
N ASP A 301 -100.53 -7.95 42.77
CA ASP A 301 -100.88 -7.04 43.87
C ASP A 301 -102.19 -6.30 43.55
N ALA A 302 -102.40 -5.85 42.30
CA ALA A 302 -103.66 -5.26 41.87
C ALA A 302 -104.84 -6.25 41.91
N GLN A 303 -104.64 -7.50 41.48
CA GLN A 303 -105.66 -8.57 41.57
C GLN A 303 -106.01 -8.92 43.03
N LEU A 304 -105.02 -8.96 43.92
CA LEU A 304 -105.24 -9.16 45.36
C LEU A 304 -106.08 -8.02 45.94
N LEU A 305 -105.74 -6.76 45.64
CA LEU A 305 -106.53 -5.60 46.07
C LEU A 305 -107.97 -5.68 45.57
N GLU A 306 -108.18 -6.07 44.31
CA GLU A 306 -109.53 -6.23 43.74
C GLU A 306 -110.32 -7.35 44.43
N LEU A 307 -109.68 -8.50 44.71
CA LEU A 307 -110.31 -9.62 45.43
C LEU A 307 -110.58 -9.29 46.89
N GLU A 308 -109.70 -8.54 47.56
CA GLU A 308 -109.94 -8.04 48.91
C GLU A 308 -111.11 -7.05 48.95
N GLU A 309 -111.23 -6.17 47.96
CA GLU A 309 -112.38 -5.29 47.82
C GLU A 309 -113.68 -6.06 47.56
N ARG A 310 -113.67 -7.08 46.71
CA ARG A 310 -114.83 -7.97 46.49
C ARG A 310 -115.22 -8.70 47.77
N LEU A 311 -114.25 -9.30 48.48
CA LEU A 311 -114.47 -9.94 49.79
C LEU A 311 -115.05 -8.97 50.84
N ARG A 312 -114.72 -7.67 50.76
CA ARG A 312 -115.32 -6.64 51.64
C ARG A 312 -116.76 -6.29 51.25
N ARG A 313 -117.11 -6.38 49.95
CA ARG A 313 -118.45 -6.10 49.43
C ARG A 313 -119.41 -7.28 49.64
N ASP A 314 -118.98 -8.51 49.42
CA ASP A 314 -119.83 -9.71 49.40
C ASP A 314 -119.89 -10.43 50.77
N ARG A 315 -119.91 -9.66 51.86
CA ARG A 315 -119.81 -10.19 53.25
C ARG A 315 -121.00 -11.06 53.70
N ASP A 316 -122.10 -11.04 52.94
CA ASP A 316 -123.39 -11.61 53.33
C ASP A 316 -123.65 -13.02 52.74
N GLU A 317 -122.77 -13.55 51.87
CA GLU A 317 -122.96 -14.85 51.18
C GLU A 317 -121.85 -15.86 51.59
N PRO A 318 -122.16 -16.90 52.38
CA PRO A 318 -121.14 -17.68 53.10
C PRO A 318 -120.29 -18.62 52.22
N ASP A 319 -120.82 -19.11 51.09
CA ASP A 319 -120.11 -20.08 50.23
C ASP A 319 -119.06 -19.38 49.34
N ASP A 320 -119.38 -18.22 48.76
CA ASP A 320 -118.46 -17.43 47.92
C ASP A 320 -117.29 -16.85 48.72
N VAL A 321 -117.52 -16.54 50.00
CA VAL A 321 -116.46 -16.05 50.91
C VAL A 321 -115.38 -17.10 51.16
N VAL A 322 -115.71 -18.40 51.16
CA VAL A 322 -114.73 -19.48 51.35
C VAL A 322 -113.85 -19.64 50.11
N GLU A 323 -114.43 -19.60 48.91
CA GLU A 323 -113.70 -19.67 47.64
C GLU A 323 -112.80 -18.44 47.43
N LEU A 324 -113.30 -17.23 47.71
CA LEU A 324 -112.53 -15.99 47.64
C LEU A 324 -111.34 -16.01 48.62
N ARG A 325 -111.52 -16.53 49.85
CA ARG A 325 -110.41 -16.69 50.82
C ARG A 325 -109.38 -17.74 50.39
N ALA A 326 -109.81 -18.82 49.73
CA ALA A 326 -108.88 -19.79 49.16
C ALA A 326 -108.08 -19.18 48.01
N ARG A 327 -108.74 -18.39 47.15
CA ARG A 327 -108.09 -17.70 46.03
C ARG A 327 -107.10 -16.62 46.48
N ILE A 328 -107.44 -15.83 47.51
CA ILE A 328 -106.53 -14.85 48.12
C ILE A 328 -105.28 -15.57 48.69
N ARG A 329 -105.44 -16.70 49.40
CA ARG A 329 -104.30 -17.46 49.92
C ARG A 329 -103.38 -18.00 48.81
N GLN A 330 -103.96 -18.55 47.74
CA GLN A 330 -103.19 -19.01 46.58
C GLN A 330 -102.42 -17.86 45.92
N LEU A 331 -103.05 -16.70 45.73
CA LEU A 331 -102.39 -15.53 45.16
C LEU A 331 -101.30 -14.98 46.07
N MET A 332 -101.48 -14.99 47.40
CA MET A 332 -100.41 -14.61 48.34
C MET A 332 -99.20 -15.54 48.25
N GLU A 333 -99.39 -16.85 48.18
CA GLU A 333 -98.28 -17.81 48.00
C GLU A 333 -97.57 -17.61 46.65
N GLU A 334 -98.33 -17.41 45.57
CA GLU A 334 -97.77 -17.11 44.25
C GLU A 334 -96.98 -15.80 44.24
N LEU A 335 -97.41 -14.83 45.04
CA LEU A 335 -96.77 -13.53 45.19
C LEU A 335 -95.50 -13.62 46.03
N GLU A 336 -95.50 -14.39 47.12
CA GLU A 336 -94.29 -14.68 47.90
C GLU A 336 -93.25 -15.42 47.06
N ARG A 337 -93.67 -16.40 46.24
CA ARG A 337 -92.77 -17.09 45.29
C ARG A 337 -92.21 -16.12 44.24
N ALA A 338 -93.02 -15.19 43.74
CA ALA A 338 -92.55 -14.17 42.79
C ALA A 338 -91.60 -13.16 43.45
N ARG A 339 -91.87 -12.70 44.68
CA ARG A 339 -90.97 -11.82 45.46
C ARG A 339 -89.65 -12.50 45.79
N ALA A 340 -89.65 -13.80 46.08
CA ALA A 340 -88.42 -14.56 46.30
C ALA A 340 -87.58 -14.64 45.02
N ARG A 341 -88.21 -14.86 43.86
CA ARG A 341 -87.52 -14.84 42.56
C ARG A 341 -86.96 -13.45 42.22
N GLU A 342 -87.72 -12.39 42.46
CA GLU A 342 -87.29 -11.00 42.25
C GLU A 342 -86.08 -10.63 43.13
N ARG A 343 -86.06 -11.07 44.40
CA ARG A 343 -84.89 -10.85 45.28
C ARG A 343 -83.66 -11.59 44.76
N ASN A 344 -83.81 -12.85 44.36
CA ASN A 344 -82.71 -13.64 43.82
C ASN A 344 -82.18 -13.03 42.51
N SER A 345 -83.04 -12.55 41.62
CA SER A 345 -82.60 -11.88 40.38
C SER A 345 -81.97 -10.51 40.64
N ARG A 346 -82.47 -9.72 41.60
CA ARG A 346 -81.79 -8.48 42.05
C ARG A 346 -80.40 -8.75 42.63
N ASP A 347 -80.27 -9.76 43.48
CA ASP A 347 -78.99 -10.13 44.08
C ASP A 347 -78.00 -10.62 43.01
N LEU A 348 -78.48 -11.32 41.98
CA LEU A 348 -77.67 -11.71 40.83
C LEU A 348 -77.22 -10.50 39.99
N VAL A 349 -78.12 -9.56 39.69
CA VAL A 349 -77.78 -8.33 38.96
C VAL A 349 -76.73 -7.53 39.71
N THR A 350 -76.90 -7.28 41.02
CA THR A 350 -75.92 -6.52 41.80
C THR A 350 -74.56 -7.21 41.92
N ARG A 351 -74.50 -8.56 41.90
CA ARG A 351 -73.24 -9.29 41.83
C ARG A 351 -72.56 -9.10 40.48
N ARG A 352 -73.31 -9.28 39.38
CA ARG A 352 -72.80 -9.09 38.02
C ARG A 352 -72.36 -7.65 37.73
N GLU A 353 -73.05 -6.65 38.26
CA GLU A 353 -72.63 -5.24 38.18
C GLU A 353 -71.26 -5.02 38.85
N ARG A 354 -71.02 -5.65 40.01
CA ARG A 354 -69.71 -5.58 40.68
C ARG A 354 -68.62 -6.28 39.88
N GLU A 355 -68.90 -7.47 39.34
CA GLU A 355 -67.97 -8.20 38.47
C GLU A 355 -67.59 -7.39 37.22
N LEU A 356 -68.55 -6.69 36.60
CA LEU A 356 -68.26 -5.78 35.48
C LEU A 356 -67.40 -4.58 35.88
N LEU A 357 -67.63 -4.00 37.06
CA LEU A 357 -66.81 -2.90 37.57
C LEU A 357 -65.37 -3.35 37.83
N GLU A 358 -65.18 -4.48 38.51
CA GLU A 358 -63.86 -5.07 38.76
C GLU A 358 -63.13 -5.39 37.45
N ALA A 359 -63.80 -6.03 36.49
CA ALA A 359 -63.21 -6.31 35.19
C ALA A 359 -62.90 -5.03 34.39
N GLY A 360 -63.72 -3.98 34.53
CA GLY A 360 -63.47 -2.66 33.97
C GLY A 360 -62.21 -1.99 34.54
N GLU A 361 -61.98 -2.07 35.85
CA GLU A 361 -60.76 -1.58 36.50
C GLU A 361 -59.52 -2.31 36.00
N VAL A 362 -59.59 -3.64 35.85
CA VAL A 362 -58.44 -4.40 35.34
C VAL A 362 -58.13 -4.05 33.88
N ILE A 363 -59.15 -3.85 33.03
CA ILE A 363 -58.91 -3.38 31.64
C ILE A 363 -58.27 -2.00 31.63
N GLN A 364 -58.68 -1.07 32.51
CA GLN A 364 -58.00 0.22 32.63
C GLN A 364 -56.54 0.07 33.08
N GLY A 365 -56.26 -0.87 33.99
CA GLY A 365 -54.90 -1.20 34.42
C GLY A 365 -54.04 -1.74 33.27
N LEU A 366 -54.57 -2.69 32.49
CA LEU A 366 -53.88 -3.23 31.31
C LEU A 366 -53.61 -2.14 30.27
N ARG A 367 -54.58 -1.26 30.00
CA ARG A 367 -54.39 -0.14 29.06
C ARG A 367 -53.29 0.81 29.48
N ARG A 368 -53.22 1.16 30.77
CA ARG A 368 -52.12 1.98 31.31
C ARG A 368 -50.77 1.30 31.14
N SER A 369 -50.68 0.00 31.40
CA SER A 369 -49.46 -0.78 31.16
C SER A 369 -49.09 -0.81 29.67
N VAL A 370 -50.05 -0.97 28.76
CA VAL A 370 -49.80 -0.91 27.30
C VAL A 370 -49.30 0.48 26.90
N ASP A 371 -49.87 1.55 27.44
CA ASP A 371 -49.42 2.93 27.18
C ASP A 371 -48.01 3.18 27.73
N GLU A 372 -47.68 2.65 28.92
CA GLU A 372 -46.33 2.71 29.49
C GLU A 372 -45.32 1.96 28.60
N HIS A 373 -45.63 0.74 28.16
CA HIS A 373 -44.77 -0.01 27.24
C HIS A 373 -44.65 0.66 25.86
N ALA A 374 -45.72 1.29 25.37
CA ALA A 374 -45.67 2.06 24.12
C ALA A 374 -44.76 3.30 24.24
N ASN A 375 -44.77 3.98 25.38
CA ASN A 375 -43.86 5.10 25.65
C ASN A 375 -42.40 4.64 25.73
N VAL A 376 -42.12 3.51 26.40
CA VAL A 376 -40.76 2.92 26.42
C VAL A 376 -40.31 2.54 25.00
N ALA A 377 -41.18 1.91 24.21
CA ALA A 377 -40.87 1.56 22.82
C ALA A 377 -40.64 2.80 21.94
N ALA A 378 -41.36 3.91 22.18
CA ALA A 378 -41.13 5.17 21.49
C ALA A 378 -39.78 5.80 21.85
N ASN A 379 -39.39 5.76 23.13
CA ASN A 379 -38.08 6.23 23.57
C ASN A 379 -36.94 5.42 22.94
N VAL A 380 -37.02 4.08 22.98
CA VAL A 380 -36.01 3.20 22.36
C VAL A 380 -35.92 3.45 20.85
N ARG A 381 -37.04 3.70 20.15
CA ARG A 381 -37.02 4.10 18.73
C ARG A 381 -36.29 5.41 18.51
N SER A 382 -36.52 6.42 19.35
CA SER A 382 -35.81 7.69 19.24
C SER A 382 -34.31 7.56 19.49
N GLU A 383 -33.88 6.69 20.40
CA GLU A 383 -32.46 6.36 20.61
C GLU A 383 -31.87 5.64 19.37
N LEU A 384 -32.61 4.71 18.78
CA LEU A 384 -32.22 4.01 17.55
C LEU A 384 -32.08 4.97 16.35
N ASP A 385 -32.96 5.96 16.24
CA ASP A 385 -32.88 7.01 15.22
C ASP A 385 -31.65 7.90 15.41
N VAL A 386 -31.29 8.24 16.66
CA VAL A 386 -30.05 8.98 16.96
C VAL A 386 -28.82 8.16 16.57
N VAL A 387 -28.77 6.88 16.95
CA VAL A 387 -27.67 5.97 16.58
C VAL A 387 -27.56 5.82 15.07
N LYS A 388 -28.69 5.78 14.35
CA LYS A 388 -28.69 5.74 12.88
C LYS A 388 -28.09 7.02 12.28
N ILE A 389 -28.43 8.20 12.80
CA ILE A 389 -27.84 9.46 12.36
C ILE A 389 -26.34 9.50 12.66
N GLU A 390 -25.90 9.00 13.81
CA GLU A 390 -24.47 8.90 14.14
C GLU A 390 -23.74 7.93 13.20
N LEU A 391 -24.38 6.83 12.80
CA LEU A 391 -23.86 5.90 11.80
C LEU A 391 -23.71 6.60 10.44
N GLU A 392 -24.74 7.29 9.95
CA GLU A 392 -24.70 8.06 8.69
C GLU A 392 -23.63 9.18 8.74
N GLN A 393 -23.44 9.83 9.89
CA GLN A 393 -22.35 10.78 10.12
C GLN A 393 -20.97 10.12 10.12
N SER A 394 -20.86 8.88 10.58
CA SER A 394 -19.60 8.12 10.51
C SER A 394 -19.32 7.63 9.09
N GLU A 395 -20.36 7.19 8.37
CA GLU A 395 -20.28 6.76 6.98
C GLU A 395 -19.89 7.90 6.06
N SER A 396 -20.42 9.10 6.27
CA SER A 396 -19.99 10.30 5.51
C SER A 396 -18.55 10.73 5.79
N LYS A 397 -17.96 10.36 6.94
CA LYS A 397 -16.54 10.60 7.25
C LYS A 397 -15.60 9.55 6.62
N LEU A 398 -16.08 8.35 6.34
CA LEU A 398 -15.27 7.28 5.75
C LEU A 398 -14.66 7.66 4.38
N PRO A 399 -15.38 8.28 3.42
CA PRO A 399 -14.81 8.75 2.16
C PRO A 399 -13.64 9.71 2.37
N GLY A 400 -13.76 10.67 3.29
CA GLY A 400 -12.68 11.62 3.58
C GLY A 400 -11.44 10.95 4.19
N LEU A 401 -11.63 9.92 5.04
CA LEU A 401 -10.50 9.14 5.56
C LEU A 401 -9.85 8.25 4.49
N LEU A 402 -10.65 7.70 3.57
CA LEU A 402 -10.15 6.93 2.43
C LEU A 402 -9.37 7.82 1.46
N GLU A 403 -9.86 9.02 1.18
CA GLU A 403 -9.16 10.02 0.36
C GLU A 403 -7.84 10.45 1.02
N GLN A 404 -7.83 10.68 2.34
CA GLN A 404 -6.59 10.96 3.09
C GLN A 404 -5.59 9.80 3.06
N LEU A 405 -6.07 8.55 3.10
CA LEU A 405 -5.21 7.37 2.95
C LEU A 405 -4.67 7.23 1.53
N GLN A 406 -5.48 7.50 0.51
CA GLN A 406 -5.05 7.53 -0.89
C GLN A 406 -4.00 8.62 -1.12
N GLN A 407 -4.25 9.86 -0.69
CA GLN A 407 -3.28 10.96 -0.76
C GLN A 407 -1.97 10.63 -0.02
N ARG A 408 -2.04 9.96 1.14
CA ARG A 408 -0.83 9.49 1.84
C ARG A 408 -0.10 8.38 1.09
N SER A 409 -0.83 7.47 0.45
CA SER A 409 -0.22 6.41 -0.36
C SER A 409 0.45 6.96 -1.62
N GLU A 410 -0.17 7.95 -2.28
CA GLU A 410 0.39 8.67 -3.42
C GLU A 410 1.67 9.41 -3.00
N ALA A 411 1.62 10.18 -1.91
CA ALA A 411 2.79 10.87 -1.38
C ALA A 411 3.93 9.91 -0.96
N LEU A 412 3.61 8.70 -0.49
CA LEU A 412 4.63 7.68 -0.23
C LEU A 412 5.20 7.12 -1.53
N SER A 413 4.37 6.88 -2.54
CA SER A 413 4.83 6.42 -3.86
C SER A 413 5.71 7.44 -4.58
N GLU A 414 5.39 8.74 -4.44
CA GLU A 414 6.22 9.84 -4.94
C GLU A 414 7.57 9.87 -4.23
N ARG A 415 7.59 9.75 -2.90
CA ARG A 415 8.85 9.66 -2.12
C ARG A 415 9.67 8.42 -2.48
N GLU A 416 9.03 7.30 -2.74
CA GLU A 416 9.70 6.08 -3.20
C GLU A 416 10.30 6.28 -4.60
N ALA A 417 9.57 6.93 -5.52
CA ALA A 417 10.08 7.30 -6.84
C ALA A 417 11.28 8.26 -6.75
N GLU A 418 11.18 9.32 -5.95
CA GLU A 418 12.27 10.25 -5.67
C GLU A 418 13.49 9.52 -5.08
N SER A 419 13.27 8.60 -4.14
CA SER A 419 14.35 7.81 -3.54
C SER A 419 15.03 6.89 -4.57
N ALA A 420 14.26 6.29 -5.49
CA ALA A 420 14.79 5.47 -6.57
C ALA A 420 15.58 6.30 -7.60
N GLU A 421 15.13 7.52 -7.90
CA GLU A 421 15.88 8.45 -8.74
C GLU A 421 17.18 8.91 -8.09
N LEU A 422 17.16 9.23 -6.79
CA LEU A 422 18.36 9.54 -6.02
C LEU A 422 19.33 8.36 -5.98
N GLN A 423 18.84 7.12 -5.82
CA GLN A 423 19.67 5.92 -5.90
C GLN A 423 20.33 5.76 -7.28
N ARG A 424 19.58 5.91 -8.37
CA ARG A 424 20.14 5.87 -9.75
C ARG A 424 21.17 6.98 -9.98
N ASN A 425 20.95 8.17 -9.43
CA ASN A 425 21.92 9.26 -9.51
C ASN A 425 23.20 8.95 -8.73
N VAL A 426 23.10 8.34 -7.55
CA VAL A 426 24.25 7.86 -6.78
C VAL A 426 25.00 6.76 -7.54
N GLU A 427 24.30 5.79 -8.12
CA GLU A 427 24.91 4.75 -8.97
C GLU A 427 25.62 5.35 -10.18
N ARG A 428 25.03 6.34 -10.84
CA ARG A 428 25.65 7.05 -11.97
C ARG A 428 26.91 7.79 -11.54
N VAL A 429 26.85 8.59 -10.47
CA VAL A 429 28.01 9.34 -9.97
C VAL A 429 29.11 8.41 -9.47
N THR A 430 28.77 7.30 -8.81
CA THR A 430 29.75 6.31 -8.38
C THR A 430 30.38 5.59 -9.58
N GLY A 431 29.61 5.29 -10.62
CA GLY A 431 30.12 4.79 -11.90
C GLY A 431 31.07 5.77 -12.59
N GLU A 432 30.71 7.05 -12.68
CA GLU A 432 31.58 8.13 -13.20
C GLU A 432 32.87 8.26 -12.39
N GLN A 433 32.80 8.21 -11.05
CA GLN A 433 33.98 8.23 -10.19
C GLN A 433 34.88 7.00 -10.39
N GLN A 434 34.31 5.81 -10.56
CA GLN A 434 35.07 4.60 -10.84
C GLN A 434 35.75 4.70 -12.21
N HIS A 435 35.05 5.22 -13.23
CA HIS A 435 35.61 5.46 -14.55
C HIS A 435 36.76 6.46 -14.51
N LEU A 436 36.61 7.59 -13.79
CA LEU A 436 37.68 8.57 -13.59
C LEU A 436 38.87 7.97 -12.85
N ARG A 437 38.64 7.17 -11.80
CA ARG A 437 39.72 6.46 -11.09
C ARG A 437 40.46 5.48 -11.99
N HIS A 438 39.74 4.76 -12.84
CA HIS A 438 40.34 3.85 -13.81
C HIS A 438 41.16 4.62 -14.86
N SER A 439 40.60 5.69 -15.43
CA SER A 439 41.29 6.58 -16.36
C SER A 439 42.56 7.19 -15.75
N LEU A 440 42.50 7.63 -14.48
CA LEU A 440 43.69 8.12 -13.76
C LEU A 440 44.73 7.03 -13.51
N ARG A 441 44.33 5.78 -13.29
CA ARG A 441 45.27 4.65 -13.19
C ARG A 441 45.95 4.37 -14.53
N LEU A 442 45.18 4.34 -15.62
CA LEU A 442 45.73 4.16 -16.96
C LEU A 442 46.71 5.28 -17.31
N ARG A 443 46.34 6.54 -17.08
CA ARG A 443 47.26 7.68 -17.30
C ARG A 443 48.51 7.61 -16.42
N ARG A 444 48.40 7.16 -15.17
CA ARG A 444 49.57 6.93 -14.31
C ARG A 444 50.49 5.86 -14.88
N GLN A 445 49.93 4.76 -15.38
CA GLN A 445 50.70 3.70 -16.05
C GLN A 445 51.38 4.24 -17.32
N GLU A 446 50.67 5.02 -18.13
CA GLU A 446 51.26 5.70 -19.30
C GLU A 446 52.41 6.63 -18.90
N PHE A 447 52.29 7.37 -17.80
CA PHE A 447 53.39 8.20 -17.27
C PHE A 447 54.57 7.35 -16.78
N GLU A 448 54.33 6.26 -16.07
CA GLU A 448 55.38 5.33 -15.62
C GLU A 448 56.10 4.68 -16.82
N ASP A 449 55.36 4.31 -17.87
CA ASP A 449 55.93 3.79 -19.13
C ASP A 449 56.76 4.86 -19.84
N LEU A 450 56.27 6.11 -19.93
CA LEU A 450 57.02 7.23 -20.49
C LEU A 450 58.27 7.55 -19.67
N GLU A 451 58.21 7.48 -18.34
CA GLU A 451 59.39 7.63 -17.48
C GLU A 451 60.40 6.50 -17.71
N SER A 452 59.93 5.26 -17.86
CA SER A 452 60.81 4.12 -18.15
C SER A 452 61.50 4.27 -19.52
N THR A 453 60.77 4.68 -20.56
CA THR A 453 61.34 4.94 -21.88
C THR A 453 62.26 6.15 -21.88
N HIS A 454 61.97 7.20 -21.11
CA HIS A 454 62.88 8.33 -20.93
C HIS A 454 64.15 7.89 -20.19
N LEU A 455 64.06 7.05 -19.16
CA LEU A 455 65.23 6.47 -18.49
C LEU A 455 66.06 5.63 -19.45
N GLU A 456 65.44 4.81 -20.30
CA GLU A 456 66.14 4.05 -21.35
C GLU A 456 66.82 4.98 -22.37
N GLN A 457 66.15 6.05 -22.81
CA GLN A 457 66.73 7.06 -23.69
C GLN A 457 67.91 7.78 -23.02
N THR A 458 67.81 8.14 -21.74
CA THR A 458 68.94 8.75 -21.01
C THR A 458 70.12 7.80 -20.91
N ARG A 459 69.90 6.51 -20.62
CA ARG A 459 70.96 5.49 -20.62
C ARG A 459 71.58 5.31 -22.00
N ALA A 460 70.77 5.32 -23.06
CA ALA A 460 71.27 5.24 -24.44
C ALA A 460 72.10 6.49 -24.81
N LEU A 461 71.69 7.68 -24.36
CA LEU A 461 72.45 8.93 -24.55
C LEU A 461 73.75 8.93 -23.75
N GLU A 462 73.75 8.40 -22.52
CA GLU A 462 74.95 8.22 -21.70
C GLU A 462 75.91 7.23 -22.35
N ALA A 463 75.43 6.07 -22.80
CA ALA A 463 76.24 5.10 -23.54
C ALA A 463 76.82 5.71 -24.83
N ALA A 464 76.02 6.46 -25.60
CA ALA A 464 76.51 7.16 -26.79
C ALA A 464 77.56 8.25 -26.44
N ARG A 465 77.44 8.92 -25.28
CA ARG A 465 78.45 9.85 -24.79
C ARG A 465 79.73 9.12 -24.41
N GLU A 466 79.64 8.00 -23.70
CA GLU A 466 80.79 7.15 -23.36
C GLU A 466 81.47 6.61 -24.61
N GLU A 467 80.72 6.18 -25.63
CA GLU A 467 81.25 5.79 -26.93
C GLU A 467 81.95 6.97 -27.64
N LEU A 468 81.36 8.17 -27.62
CA LEU A 468 82.00 9.36 -28.18
C LEU A 468 83.25 9.75 -27.41
N GLU A 469 83.28 9.60 -26.09
CA GLU A 469 84.47 9.82 -25.25
C GLU A 469 85.55 8.77 -25.51
N ALA A 470 85.17 7.49 -25.66
CA ALA A 470 86.08 6.42 -26.05
C ALA A 470 86.64 6.64 -27.45
N LEU A 471 85.82 7.09 -28.42
CA LEU A 471 86.26 7.46 -29.76
C LEU A 471 87.15 8.70 -29.74
N ARG A 472 86.89 9.69 -28.88
CA ARG A 472 87.79 10.85 -28.68
C ARG A 472 89.12 10.43 -28.05
N ALA A 473 89.10 9.51 -27.08
CA ALA A 473 90.31 8.95 -26.47
C ALA A 473 91.13 8.15 -27.50
N ALA A 474 90.49 7.26 -28.26
CA ALA A 474 91.12 6.52 -29.35
C ALA A 474 91.65 7.44 -30.45
N LYS A 475 90.94 8.54 -30.76
CA LYS A 475 91.42 9.57 -31.66
C LYS A 475 92.67 10.27 -31.11
N LEU A 476 92.70 10.63 -29.82
CA LEU A 476 93.88 11.21 -29.18
C LEU A 476 95.05 10.23 -29.11
N GLU A 477 94.79 8.94 -28.91
CA GLU A 477 95.79 7.86 -28.99
C GLU A 477 96.34 7.71 -30.42
N LEU A 478 95.47 7.78 -31.44
CA LEU A 478 95.88 7.78 -32.84
C LEU A 478 96.64 9.06 -33.22
N GLU A 479 96.22 10.23 -32.75
CA GLU A 479 96.91 11.50 -32.95
C GLU A 479 98.27 11.52 -32.25
N SER A 480 98.39 10.95 -31.05
CA SER A 480 99.68 10.81 -30.35
C SER A 480 100.56 9.72 -30.96
N ALA A 481 100.00 8.60 -31.44
CA ALA A 481 100.73 7.60 -32.22
C ALA A 481 101.18 8.15 -33.58
N LEU A 482 100.36 8.98 -34.23
CA LEU A 482 100.72 9.73 -35.44
C LEU A 482 101.79 10.78 -35.13
N ALA A 483 101.70 11.50 -34.01
CA ALA A 483 102.72 12.44 -33.58
C ALA A 483 104.07 11.72 -33.32
N LEU A 484 104.04 10.58 -32.62
CA LEU A 484 105.23 9.73 -32.41
C LEU A 484 105.77 9.15 -33.73
N ARG A 485 104.91 8.83 -34.69
CA ARG A 485 105.32 8.38 -36.04
C ARG A 485 105.86 9.51 -36.90
N LEU A 486 105.30 10.72 -36.78
CA LEU A 486 105.78 11.97 -37.39
C LEU A 486 107.06 12.49 -36.71
N GLU A 487 107.38 12.05 -35.49
CA GLU A 487 108.67 12.30 -34.83
C GLU A 487 109.73 11.25 -35.21
N ALA A 488 109.32 10.01 -35.55
CA ALA A 488 110.20 8.94 -36.03
C ALA A 488 110.55 9.06 -37.53
N ASP A 489 109.61 9.53 -38.34
CA ASP A 489 109.84 9.95 -39.73
C ASP A 489 110.11 11.46 -39.70
N GLY A 490 111.38 11.87 -39.74
CA GLY A 490 111.84 13.27 -39.62
C GLY A 490 111.43 14.23 -40.75
N GLU A 491 110.18 14.18 -41.20
CA GLU A 491 109.54 15.16 -42.05
C GLU A 491 108.29 15.69 -41.35
N SER A 492 108.39 16.96 -40.96
CA SER A 492 107.35 17.79 -40.38
C SER A 492 106.08 17.81 -41.24
N GLY A 493 105.24 16.79 -41.13
CA GLY A 493 103.90 16.71 -41.70
C GLY A 493 102.90 17.60 -40.97
N ARG A 494 103.27 18.84 -40.65
CA ARG A 494 102.26 19.91 -40.55
C ARG A 494 101.76 20.12 -41.96
N VAL A 495 100.49 19.78 -42.21
CA VAL A 495 99.70 20.28 -43.35
C VAL A 495 99.62 21.81 -43.19
N THR A 496 100.74 22.47 -43.47
CA THR A 496 100.78 23.91 -43.73
C THR A 496 100.09 24.12 -45.07
N GLU A 497 99.52 25.30 -45.27
CA GLU A 497 98.77 25.73 -46.46
C GLU A 497 99.50 25.42 -47.80
N HIS A 498 100.80 25.13 -47.77
CA HIS A 498 101.61 24.66 -48.90
C HIS A 498 101.26 23.25 -49.43
N SER A 499 100.72 22.35 -48.61
CA SER A 499 100.33 21.00 -49.06
C SER A 499 98.96 20.96 -49.76
N VAL A 500 98.12 21.96 -49.52
CA VAL A 500 96.85 22.19 -50.22
C VAL A 500 97.09 22.79 -51.62
N ALA A 501 98.23 23.45 -51.85
CA ALA A 501 98.60 24.00 -53.16
C ALA A 501 98.99 22.95 -54.21
N LEU A 502 99.28 21.71 -53.79
CA LEU A 502 99.58 20.57 -54.67
C LEU A 502 98.35 19.69 -54.95
N TRP A 503 97.19 20.01 -54.37
CA TRP A 503 95.96 19.26 -54.62
C TRP A 503 95.37 19.69 -55.97
N PRO A 504 94.88 18.74 -56.79
CA PRO A 504 94.12 19.07 -57.99
C PRO A 504 92.97 20.02 -57.62
N VAL A 505 92.74 21.05 -58.43
CA VAL A 505 91.72 22.09 -58.19
C VAL A 505 90.35 21.46 -57.91
N ASP A 506 90.05 20.33 -58.55
CA ASP A 506 88.82 19.56 -58.36
C ASP A 506 88.67 19.01 -56.94
N ALA A 507 89.76 18.57 -56.30
CA ALA A 507 89.72 18.04 -54.93
C ALA A 507 89.53 19.15 -53.88
N VAL A 508 90.09 20.34 -54.14
CA VAL A 508 89.87 21.52 -53.27
C VAL A 508 88.43 22.03 -53.40
N ALA A 509 87.88 22.03 -54.62
CA ALA A 509 86.48 22.40 -54.86
C ALA A 509 85.50 21.40 -54.22
N GLU A 510 85.77 20.10 -54.28
CA GLU A 510 84.93 19.08 -53.66
C GLU A 510 84.95 19.20 -52.11
N VAL A 511 86.10 19.49 -51.51
CA VAL A 511 86.22 19.70 -50.06
C VAL A 511 85.55 21.00 -49.62
N GLN A 512 85.62 22.06 -50.41
CA GLN A 512 84.88 23.30 -50.15
C GLN A 512 83.37 23.07 -50.26
N ARG A 513 82.92 22.35 -51.30
CA ARG A 513 81.52 21.96 -51.47
C ARG A 513 81.02 21.10 -50.31
N LEU A 514 81.80 20.13 -49.84
CA LEU A 514 81.43 19.31 -48.69
C LEU A 514 81.38 20.12 -47.39
N ARG A 515 82.27 21.10 -47.22
CA ARG A 515 82.21 22.04 -46.10
C ARG A 515 80.98 22.94 -46.15
N GLU A 516 80.59 23.42 -47.32
CA GLU A 516 79.36 24.18 -47.54
C GLU A 516 78.13 23.31 -47.26
N GLN A 517 78.10 22.07 -47.74
CA GLN A 517 77.02 21.12 -47.45
C GLN A 517 76.89 20.78 -45.97
N ILE A 518 78.02 20.65 -45.25
CA ILE A 518 78.00 20.44 -43.79
C ILE A 518 77.54 21.71 -43.06
N ALA A 519 77.95 22.90 -43.52
CA ALA A 519 77.50 24.16 -42.95
C ALA A 519 76.00 24.40 -43.18
N ASP A 520 75.48 24.06 -44.36
CA ASP A 520 74.06 24.12 -44.70
C ASP A 520 73.23 23.08 -43.93
N ALA A 521 73.75 21.85 -43.76
CA ALA A 521 73.09 20.84 -42.94
C ALA A 521 73.04 21.27 -41.47
N ALA A 522 74.13 21.86 -40.95
CA ALA A 522 74.20 22.38 -39.58
C ALA A 522 73.25 23.56 -39.36
N SER A 523 73.13 24.47 -40.34
CA SER A 523 72.20 25.61 -40.25
C SER A 523 70.73 25.16 -40.27
N GLN A 524 70.38 24.21 -41.15
CA GLN A 524 69.03 23.63 -41.19
C GLN A 524 68.67 22.87 -39.91
N GLN A 525 69.64 22.18 -39.30
CA GLN A 525 69.42 21.48 -38.04
C GLN A 525 69.28 22.46 -36.86
N ALA A 526 70.05 23.56 -36.85
CA ALA A 526 69.90 24.64 -35.88
C ALA A 526 68.53 25.33 -36.00
N GLU A 527 68.03 25.58 -37.22
CA GLU A 527 66.70 26.13 -37.44
C GLU A 527 65.59 25.19 -36.95
N LYS A 528 65.70 23.88 -37.22
CA LYS A 528 64.74 22.89 -36.71
C LYS A 528 64.69 22.86 -35.19
N LEU A 529 65.84 22.78 -34.53
CA LEU A 529 65.93 22.84 -33.07
C LEU A 529 65.37 24.16 -32.51
N SER A 530 65.59 25.29 -33.18
CA SER A 530 65.00 26.57 -32.78
C SER A 530 63.48 26.59 -32.91
N ARG A 531 62.91 25.97 -33.97
CA ARG A 531 61.45 25.87 -34.15
C ARG A 531 60.82 24.95 -33.11
N ASP A 532 61.46 23.82 -32.82
CA ASP A 532 60.97 22.87 -31.81
C ASP A 532 61.06 23.48 -30.40
N GLN A 533 62.15 24.18 -30.06
CA GLN A 533 62.24 24.94 -28.82
C GLN A 533 61.19 26.06 -28.70
N GLN A 534 60.83 26.72 -29.81
CA GLN A 534 59.75 27.70 -29.82
C GLN A 534 58.37 27.05 -29.60
N ARG A 535 58.13 25.88 -30.20
CA ARG A 535 56.91 25.09 -29.97
C ARG A 535 56.81 24.65 -28.52
N ASP A 536 57.87 24.10 -27.95
CA ASP A 536 57.90 23.66 -26.55
C ASP A 536 57.69 24.82 -25.57
N ARG A 537 58.23 26.01 -25.88
CA ARG A 537 57.97 27.21 -25.08
C ARG A 537 56.51 27.65 -25.16
N SER A 538 55.88 27.55 -26.33
CA SER A 538 54.47 27.91 -26.51
C SER A 538 53.52 26.93 -25.82
N THR A 539 53.79 25.61 -25.88
CA THR A 539 53.00 24.59 -25.19
C THR A 539 53.17 24.70 -23.67
N ALA A 540 54.41 24.87 -23.19
CA ALA A 540 54.67 25.10 -21.78
C ALA A 540 54.04 26.39 -21.25
N ALA A 541 53.97 27.46 -22.05
CA ALA A 541 53.26 28.69 -21.68
C ALA A 541 51.75 28.45 -21.57
N ALA A 542 51.14 27.76 -22.52
CA ALA A 542 49.71 27.41 -22.50
C ALA A 542 49.35 26.48 -21.33
N GLU A 543 50.23 25.53 -20.98
CA GLU A 543 50.06 24.67 -19.81
C GLU A 543 50.16 25.45 -18.50
N ARG A 544 51.09 26.40 -18.37
CA ARG A 544 51.18 27.27 -17.18
C ARG A 544 49.91 28.10 -16.98
N VAL A 545 49.32 28.61 -18.07
CA VAL A 545 48.04 29.34 -17.99
C VAL A 545 46.91 28.41 -17.53
N ARG A 546 46.82 27.19 -18.09
CA ARG A 546 45.83 26.19 -17.67
C ARG A 546 45.99 25.78 -16.20
N VAL A 547 47.22 25.50 -15.76
CA VAL A 547 47.51 25.15 -14.37
C VAL A 547 47.18 26.31 -13.44
N ARG A 548 47.52 27.56 -13.80
CA ARG A 548 47.16 28.74 -13.01
C ARG A 548 45.64 28.92 -12.90
N ARG A 549 44.90 28.66 -13.98
CA ARG A 549 43.43 28.69 -13.96
C ARG A 549 42.87 27.62 -13.01
N TYR A 550 43.33 26.38 -13.10
CA TYR A 550 42.89 25.32 -12.19
C TYR A 550 43.26 25.59 -10.73
N GLN A 551 44.42 26.21 -10.48
CA GLN A 551 44.80 26.66 -9.14
C GLN A 551 43.84 27.73 -8.61
N LEU A 552 43.49 28.73 -9.43
CA LEU A 552 42.51 29.76 -9.04
C LEU A 552 41.11 29.19 -8.82
N GLU A 553 40.65 28.27 -9.67
CA GLU A 553 39.35 27.59 -9.47
C GLU A 553 39.37 26.73 -8.19
N ALA A 554 40.49 26.09 -7.88
CA ALA A 554 40.64 25.33 -6.64
C ALA A 554 40.66 26.24 -5.40
N THR A 555 41.32 27.40 -5.46
CA THR A 555 41.30 28.37 -4.35
C THR A 555 39.91 28.96 -4.16
N VAL A 556 39.21 29.33 -5.25
CA VAL A 556 37.84 29.85 -5.16
C VAL A 556 36.89 28.82 -4.57
N ARG A 557 36.94 27.56 -5.01
CA ARG A 557 36.11 26.49 -4.41
C ARG A 557 36.44 26.25 -2.94
N ALA A 558 37.71 26.38 -2.54
CA ALA A 558 38.10 26.25 -1.13
C ALA A 558 37.53 27.41 -0.30
N GLU A 559 37.64 28.66 -0.79
CA GLU A 559 37.08 29.85 -0.14
C GLU A 559 35.54 29.77 -0.05
N GLU A 560 34.86 29.28 -1.08
CA GLU A 560 33.41 29.04 -1.07
C GLU A 560 33.02 27.98 -0.03
N GLN A 561 33.78 26.89 0.08
CA GLN A 561 33.56 25.86 1.10
C GLN A 561 33.78 26.40 2.52
N GLU A 562 34.85 27.18 2.73
CA GLU A 562 35.10 27.85 4.01
C GLU A 562 33.99 28.83 4.37
N TYR A 563 33.47 29.59 3.40
CA TYR A 563 32.34 30.49 3.60
C TYR A 563 31.06 29.74 4.00
N LEU A 564 30.74 28.64 3.32
CA LEU A 564 29.58 27.80 3.65
C LEU A 564 29.72 27.15 5.04
N LEU A 565 30.92 26.67 5.38
CA LEU A 565 31.20 26.15 6.72
C LEU A 565 31.05 27.24 7.78
N ALA A 566 31.58 28.44 7.56
CA ALA A 566 31.42 29.56 8.48
C ALA A 566 29.95 29.97 8.65
N GLN A 567 29.13 29.88 7.59
CA GLN A 567 27.69 30.14 7.67
C GLN A 567 26.97 29.04 8.47
N LEU A 568 27.33 27.77 8.26
CA LEU A 568 26.81 26.65 9.03
C LEU A 568 27.17 26.77 10.51
N GLU A 569 28.44 27.04 10.84
CA GLU A 569 28.91 27.25 12.22
C GLU A 569 28.16 28.40 12.90
N ARG A 570 27.94 29.54 12.20
CA ARG A 570 27.13 30.64 12.74
C ARG A 570 25.68 30.24 12.98
N SER A 571 25.08 29.44 12.09
CA SER A 571 23.71 28.95 12.28
C SER A 571 23.63 27.95 13.43
N GLU A 572 24.64 27.08 13.57
CA GLU A 572 24.71 26.10 14.65
C GLU A 572 24.92 26.79 15.99
N GLN A 573 25.80 27.80 16.06
CA GLN A 573 26.00 28.60 17.25
C GLN A 573 24.71 29.30 17.70
N ARG A 574 23.96 29.92 16.77
CA ARG A 574 22.62 30.48 17.08
C ARG A 574 21.65 29.41 17.58
N ILE A 575 21.72 28.20 17.03
CA ILE A 575 20.90 27.09 17.50
C ILE A 575 21.30 26.68 18.93
N TRP A 576 22.59 26.61 19.23
CA TRP A 576 23.10 26.28 20.56
C TRP A 576 22.79 27.35 21.61
N GLU A 577 22.67 28.61 21.21
CA GLU A 577 22.25 29.71 22.09
C GLU A 577 20.76 29.64 22.48
N MET A 578 19.95 28.82 21.79
CA MET A 578 18.56 28.57 22.19
C MET A 578 18.48 27.54 23.32
N VAL A 579 17.83 27.94 24.42
CA VAL A 579 17.80 27.19 25.68
C VAL A 579 16.95 25.93 25.59
N ASP A 580 15.81 26.00 24.90
CA ASP A 580 14.86 24.89 24.82
C ASP A 580 15.15 23.91 23.69
N ALA A 581 14.98 22.62 23.98
CA ALA A 581 15.21 21.54 23.01
C ALA A 581 14.16 21.55 21.87
N SER A 582 12.93 22.00 22.18
CA SER A 582 11.88 22.23 21.18
C SER A 582 12.30 23.31 20.20
N ASP A 583 12.80 24.43 20.69
CA ASP A 583 13.15 25.59 19.87
C ASP A 583 14.37 25.30 19.01
N ARG A 584 15.33 24.52 19.53
CA ARG A 584 16.46 23.96 18.76
C ARG A 584 16.01 23.06 17.63
N SER A 585 15.02 22.19 17.87
CA SER A 585 14.48 21.34 16.81
C SER A 585 13.67 22.12 15.77
N ALA A 586 12.88 23.11 16.21
CA ALA A 586 12.08 23.97 15.35
C ALA A 586 12.97 24.85 14.47
N ALA A 587 14.05 25.43 15.01
CA ALA A 587 14.97 26.24 14.21
C ALA A 587 15.79 25.41 13.23
N ARG A 588 16.15 24.16 13.57
CA ARG A 588 16.80 23.24 12.61
C ARG A 588 15.87 22.91 11.45
N LEU A 589 14.58 22.69 11.73
CA LEU A 589 13.57 22.46 10.69
C LEU A 589 13.34 23.73 9.84
N ALA A 590 13.22 24.90 10.47
CA ALA A 590 13.06 26.17 9.76
C ALA A 590 14.28 26.51 8.89
N ALA A 591 15.50 26.27 9.38
CA ALA A 591 16.73 26.43 8.60
C ALA A 591 16.79 25.45 7.42
N GLY A 592 16.36 24.21 7.62
CA GLY A 592 16.24 23.21 6.55
C GLY A 592 15.23 23.62 5.47
N LEU A 593 14.06 24.13 5.88
CA LEU A 593 13.03 24.64 4.97
C LEU A 593 13.53 25.86 4.19
N ALA A 594 14.16 26.84 4.84
CA ALA A 594 14.72 28.01 4.17
C ALA A 594 15.84 27.65 3.16
N GLN A 595 16.62 26.59 3.44
CA GLN A 595 17.61 26.09 2.50
C GLN A 595 16.96 25.44 1.26
N LEU A 596 15.88 24.69 1.45
CA LEU A 596 15.12 24.09 0.35
C LEU A 596 14.42 25.17 -0.50
N GLU A 597 13.85 26.20 0.13
CA GLU A 597 13.27 27.35 -0.58
C GLU A 597 14.34 28.06 -1.44
N LYS A 598 15.52 28.31 -0.88
CA LYS A 598 16.64 28.91 -1.65
C LYS A 598 17.10 28.02 -2.81
N GLN A 599 17.16 26.70 -2.63
CA GLN A 599 17.49 25.78 -3.72
C GLN A 599 16.41 25.78 -4.80
N ARG A 600 15.14 25.87 -4.40
CA ARG A 600 14.02 26.00 -5.33
C ARG A 600 14.11 27.29 -6.14
N GLU A 601 14.37 28.44 -5.50
CA GLU A 601 14.58 29.72 -6.20
C GLU A 601 15.73 29.63 -7.22
N GLN A 602 16.86 29.02 -6.84
CA GLN A 602 17.99 28.80 -7.76
C GLN A 602 17.62 27.89 -8.95
N HIS A 603 16.77 26.90 -8.73
CA HIS A 603 16.28 26.05 -9.82
C HIS A 603 15.29 26.78 -10.73
N GLU A 604 14.42 27.62 -10.17
CA GLU A 604 13.50 28.47 -10.94
C GLU A 604 14.29 29.48 -11.80
N ASP A 605 15.33 30.13 -11.25
CA ASP A 605 16.24 31.02 -11.99
C ASP A 605 16.93 30.29 -13.15
N LEU A 606 17.47 29.08 -12.91
CA LEU A 606 18.10 28.27 -13.97
C LEU A 606 17.10 27.84 -15.04
N VAL A 607 15.86 27.55 -14.68
CA VAL A 607 14.79 27.23 -15.63
C VAL A 607 14.48 28.46 -16.49
N ASP A 608 14.41 29.65 -15.91
CA ASP A 608 14.20 30.90 -16.63
C ASP A 608 15.35 31.21 -17.60
N GLU A 609 16.60 31.03 -17.17
CA GLU A 609 17.78 31.14 -18.05
C GLU A 609 17.74 30.13 -19.21
N LEU A 610 17.32 28.89 -18.95
CA LEU A 610 17.14 27.87 -19.99
C LEU A 610 16.00 28.21 -20.96
N VAL A 611 14.92 28.83 -20.48
CA VAL A 611 13.82 29.30 -21.33
C VAL A 611 14.31 30.44 -22.22
N VAL A 612 15.06 31.40 -21.68
CA VAL A 612 15.66 32.51 -22.44
C VAL A 612 16.63 31.98 -23.51
N THR A 613 17.56 31.09 -23.14
CA THR A 613 18.52 30.52 -24.10
C THR A 613 17.84 29.68 -25.18
N ARG A 614 16.79 28.92 -24.83
CA ARG A 614 15.98 28.18 -25.80
C ARG A 614 15.20 29.11 -26.74
N GLY A 615 14.73 30.26 -26.23
CA GLY A 615 14.15 31.33 -27.04
C GLY A 615 15.14 31.87 -28.06
N LEU A 616 16.33 32.29 -27.61
CA LEU A 616 17.40 32.77 -28.49
C LEU A 616 17.80 31.72 -29.54
N LEU A 617 17.92 30.45 -29.17
CA LEU A 617 18.22 29.38 -30.12
C LEU A 617 17.10 29.15 -31.16
N ARG A 618 15.83 29.33 -30.78
CA ARG A 618 14.71 29.27 -31.73
C ARG A 618 14.75 30.45 -32.69
N ASP A 619 15.07 31.65 -32.20
CA ASP A 619 15.20 32.85 -33.02
C ASP A 619 16.37 32.73 -34.01
N GLU A 620 17.53 32.23 -33.57
CA GLU A 620 18.66 31.98 -34.46
C GLU A 620 18.35 30.90 -35.50
N ARG A 621 17.63 29.83 -35.12
CA ARG A 621 17.16 28.83 -36.10
C ARG A 621 16.19 29.43 -37.12
N ALA A 622 15.26 30.29 -36.69
CA ALA A 622 14.36 30.97 -37.60
C ALA A 622 15.11 31.89 -38.58
N ARG A 623 16.17 32.58 -38.13
CA ARG A 623 17.04 33.36 -39.00
C ARG A 623 17.80 32.49 -40.00
N VAL A 624 18.30 31.31 -39.58
CA VAL A 624 18.94 30.35 -40.48
C VAL A 624 17.95 29.88 -41.55
N ASP A 625 16.72 29.50 -41.16
CA ASP A 625 15.68 29.09 -42.11
C ASP A 625 15.32 30.21 -43.10
N GLU A 626 15.29 31.47 -42.64
CA GLU A 626 15.05 32.62 -43.51
C GLU A 626 16.21 32.85 -44.50
N LEU A 627 17.46 32.74 -44.04
CA LEU A 627 18.64 32.80 -44.89
C LEU A 627 18.67 31.65 -45.92
N GLU A 628 18.27 30.44 -45.53
CA GLU A 628 18.14 29.30 -46.44
C GLU A 628 17.05 29.53 -47.48
N ARG A 629 15.90 30.10 -47.09
CA ARG A 629 14.85 30.49 -48.04
C ARG A 629 15.34 31.57 -49.00
N LEU A 630 16.04 32.59 -48.52
CA LEU A 630 16.64 33.62 -49.38
C LEU A 630 17.64 33.00 -50.35
N LEU A 631 18.53 32.12 -49.87
CA LEU A 631 19.49 31.41 -50.71
C LEU A 631 18.80 30.53 -51.76
N ALA A 632 17.74 29.82 -51.40
CA ALA A 632 16.92 29.04 -52.32
C ALA A 632 16.23 29.93 -53.38
N THR A 633 15.73 31.11 -52.99
CA THR A 633 15.15 32.06 -53.95
C THR A 633 16.19 32.66 -54.88
N GLU A 634 17.40 32.96 -54.39
CA GLU A 634 18.52 33.43 -55.23
C GLU A 634 19.00 32.32 -56.17
N GLN A 635 19.11 31.07 -55.70
CA GLN A 635 19.38 29.92 -56.57
C GLN A 635 18.30 29.75 -57.64
N ALA A 636 17.03 29.90 -57.29
CA ALA A 636 15.93 29.83 -58.26
C ALA A 636 15.97 30.98 -59.28
N LYS A 637 16.35 32.20 -58.86
CA LYS A 637 16.57 33.34 -59.77
C LYS A 637 17.77 33.09 -60.70
N LEU A 638 18.89 32.58 -60.18
CA LEU A 638 20.07 32.23 -60.98
C LEU A 638 19.77 31.12 -61.99
N ALA A 639 19.02 30.09 -61.58
CA ALA A 639 18.55 29.03 -62.45
C ALA A 639 17.64 29.58 -63.58
N ARG A 640 16.74 30.51 -63.27
CA ARG A 640 15.91 31.20 -64.28
C ARG A 640 16.71 32.11 -65.19
N ALA A 641 17.81 32.69 -64.70
CA ALA A 641 18.74 33.49 -65.50
C ALA A 641 19.64 32.65 -66.43
N GLY A 642 19.54 31.31 -66.38
CA GLY A 642 20.33 30.40 -67.21
C GLY A 642 21.81 30.33 -66.81
N ILE A 643 22.17 30.90 -65.65
CA ILE A 643 23.50 30.77 -65.06
C ILE A 643 23.48 29.45 -64.29
N ALA A 644 23.85 28.37 -64.97
CA ALA A 644 23.99 27.06 -64.35
C ALA A 644 25.05 27.16 -63.25
N ALA A 645 24.59 27.21 -62.00
CA ALA A 645 25.46 26.99 -60.85
C ALA A 645 25.89 25.52 -60.90
N GLU A 646 27.09 25.25 -61.40
CA GLU A 646 27.74 23.96 -61.19
C GLU A 646 27.75 23.68 -59.69
N PRO A 647 27.39 22.46 -59.25
CA PRO A 647 27.35 22.13 -57.84
C PRO A 647 28.77 22.15 -57.28
N VAL A 648 29.12 23.18 -56.51
CA VAL A 648 30.35 23.27 -55.70
C VAL A 648 30.33 22.28 -54.51
N ALA A 649 29.35 21.35 -54.47
CA ALA A 649 29.02 20.55 -53.30
C ALA A 649 29.96 19.37 -53.00
N GLU A 650 30.98 19.06 -53.81
CA GLU A 650 31.82 17.87 -53.59
C GLU A 650 33.31 18.12 -53.33
N ARG A 651 33.82 19.37 -53.33
CA ARG A 651 35.24 19.64 -53.03
C ARG A 651 35.54 20.36 -51.72
N SER A 652 34.54 20.86 -50.98
CA SER A 652 34.77 21.68 -49.78
C SER A 652 34.34 21.08 -48.45
N ARG A 653 33.63 19.93 -48.42
CA ARG A 653 33.24 19.28 -47.16
C ARG A 653 34.42 18.80 -46.30
N GLY A 654 35.59 18.58 -46.90
CA GLY A 654 36.80 18.18 -46.18
C GLY A 654 37.69 19.33 -45.67
N HIS A 655 37.39 20.59 -45.99
CA HIS A 655 38.19 21.74 -45.52
C HIS A 655 37.37 22.77 -44.73
N ALA A 656 36.03 22.76 -44.85
CA ALA A 656 35.16 23.66 -44.10
C ALA A 656 35.00 23.24 -42.62
N ALA A 657 35.12 21.94 -42.29
CA ALA A 657 35.07 21.48 -40.91
C ALA A 657 36.30 21.97 -40.11
N ASP A 658 37.51 21.85 -40.67
CA ASP A 658 38.74 22.33 -40.04
C ASP A 658 38.82 23.86 -39.99
N ALA A 659 38.32 24.55 -41.03
CA ALA A 659 38.28 26.01 -41.04
C ALA A 659 37.29 26.59 -40.01
N ASN A 660 36.17 25.91 -39.75
CA ASN A 660 35.20 26.34 -38.74
C ASN A 660 35.71 26.09 -37.32
N VAL A 661 36.43 24.99 -37.07
CA VAL A 661 37.08 24.74 -35.77
C VAL A 661 38.17 25.79 -35.51
N SER A 662 39.01 26.10 -36.50
CA SER A 662 40.02 27.17 -36.35
C SER A 662 39.46 28.59 -36.35
N ALA A 663 38.21 28.81 -36.80
CA ALA A 663 37.53 30.10 -36.68
C ALA A 663 36.93 30.28 -35.29
N ILE A 664 36.38 29.22 -34.69
CA ILE A 664 35.88 29.22 -33.31
C ILE A 664 37.04 29.37 -32.31
N GLU A 665 38.18 28.69 -32.53
CA GLU A 665 39.38 28.87 -31.70
C GLU A 665 39.94 30.30 -31.77
N ARG A 666 39.96 30.92 -32.96
CA ARG A 666 40.35 32.33 -33.11
C ARG A 666 39.37 33.31 -32.46
N MET A 667 38.09 32.98 -32.44
CA MET A 667 37.07 33.82 -31.79
C MET A 667 37.19 33.75 -30.25
N ILE A 668 37.55 32.59 -29.71
CA ILE A 668 37.84 32.38 -28.29
C ILE A 668 39.12 33.12 -27.88
N ASP A 669 40.15 33.13 -28.72
CA ASP A 669 41.39 33.89 -28.46
C ASP A 669 41.17 35.41 -28.52
N THR A 670 40.26 35.90 -29.38
CA THR A 670 39.90 37.34 -29.41
C THR A 670 39.01 37.78 -28.25
N LEU A 671 38.27 36.87 -27.62
CA LEU A 671 37.49 37.15 -26.40
C LEU A 671 38.32 36.99 -25.11
N GLY A 672 39.54 36.47 -25.23
CA GLY A 672 40.49 36.30 -24.12
C GLY A 672 41.48 37.46 -23.94
N ALA A 673 41.45 38.49 -24.78
CA ALA A 673 42.31 39.67 -24.67
C ALA A 673 41.52 40.86 -24.11
N GLU A 674 41.68 41.08 -22.80
CA GLU A 674 41.47 42.31 -22.01
C GLU A 674 40.77 43.50 -22.70
N GLU A 675 39.54 43.79 -22.26
CA GLU A 675 39.13 45.17 -21.96
C GLU A 675 38.59 45.23 -20.53
N ASP A 676 39.23 46.09 -19.73
CA ASP A 676 38.87 46.46 -18.37
C ASP A 676 37.39 46.91 -18.28
N ILE A 677 36.57 46.21 -17.50
CA ILE A 677 35.23 46.68 -17.11
C ILE A 677 35.20 46.90 -15.58
N PRO A 678 35.48 48.11 -15.08
CA PRO A 678 35.23 48.47 -13.70
C PRO A 678 33.76 48.90 -13.53
N GLN A 679 32.80 47.99 -13.71
CA GLN A 679 31.36 48.34 -13.54
C GLN A 679 30.49 47.25 -12.88
N LEU A 680 31.04 46.09 -12.50
CA LEU A 680 30.26 45.02 -11.85
C LEU A 680 30.34 45.01 -10.32
N GLN A 681 31.25 45.79 -9.70
CA GLN A 681 31.32 45.93 -8.24
C GLN A 681 30.32 46.96 -7.67
N GLU A 682 29.92 48.00 -8.41
CA GLU A 682 28.91 48.97 -7.93
C GLU A 682 27.47 48.43 -7.94
N ARG A 683 27.19 47.34 -8.70
CA ARG A 683 25.86 46.71 -8.71
C ARG A 683 25.62 45.71 -7.57
N GLN A 684 26.69 45.19 -6.96
CA GLN A 684 26.55 44.31 -5.79
C GLN A 684 26.36 45.10 -4.49
N GLU A 685 26.97 46.29 -4.37
CA GLU A 685 26.76 47.16 -3.20
C GLU A 685 25.36 47.83 -3.20
N SER A 686 24.75 48.05 -4.37
CA SER A 686 23.39 48.60 -4.47
C SER A 686 22.28 47.57 -4.20
N SER A 687 22.51 46.28 -4.42
CA SER A 687 21.56 45.21 -4.03
C SER A 687 21.59 44.91 -2.53
N GLY A 688 22.72 45.14 -1.85
CA GLY A 688 22.83 45.02 -0.38
C GLY A 688 22.04 46.09 0.39
N LEU A 689 21.82 47.27 -0.20
CA LEU A 689 21.07 48.38 0.41
C LEU A 689 19.54 48.25 0.25
N MET A 690 19.05 47.51 -0.75
CA MET A 690 17.62 47.21 -0.91
C MET A 690 17.11 46.18 0.12
N LEU A 691 17.96 45.24 0.54
CA LEU A 691 17.58 44.25 1.56
C LEU A 691 17.48 44.82 2.98
N ALA A 692 18.17 45.93 3.28
CA ALA A 692 18.03 46.64 4.55
C ALA A 692 16.71 47.44 4.65
N ALA A 693 16.15 47.89 3.52
CA ALA A 693 14.90 48.66 3.49
C ALA A 693 13.63 47.79 3.57
N VAL A 694 13.70 46.52 3.17
CA VAL A 694 12.57 45.58 3.27
C VAL A 694 12.39 45.04 4.70
N GLY A 695 13.47 44.99 5.49
CA GLY A 695 13.43 44.61 6.91
C GLY A 695 12.73 45.63 7.81
N GLU A 696 12.83 46.93 7.50
CA GLU A 696 12.18 48.00 8.29
C GLU A 696 10.69 48.23 7.96
N PHE A 697 10.18 47.71 6.84
CA PHE A 697 8.75 47.83 6.48
C PHE A 697 7.87 46.72 7.07
N ALA A 698 8.44 45.57 7.44
CA ALA A 698 7.68 44.46 8.03
C ALA A 698 7.32 44.68 9.52
N GLU A 699 8.09 45.51 10.25
CA GLU A 699 7.79 45.86 11.64
C GLU A 699 6.73 46.99 11.76
N ALA A 700 6.47 47.75 10.69
CA ALA A 700 5.47 48.83 10.70
C ALA A 700 4.06 48.40 10.26
N ALA A 701 3.90 47.25 9.59
CA ALA A 701 2.60 46.76 9.12
C ALA A 701 1.81 45.97 10.18
N SER A 702 2.43 45.59 11.30
CA SER A 702 1.76 44.89 12.41
C SER A 702 0.93 45.81 13.33
N SER A 703 0.93 47.14 13.13
CA SER A 703 0.31 48.08 14.08
C SER A 703 -0.87 48.89 13.55
N VAL A 704 -1.38 48.65 12.34
CA VAL A 704 -2.57 49.37 11.84
C VAL A 704 -3.54 48.38 11.23
N GLY A 705 -4.58 48.05 11.99
CA GLY A 705 -5.74 47.32 11.49
C GLY A 705 -6.42 48.12 10.38
N MET A 706 -6.32 47.63 9.15
CA MET A 706 -7.16 48.06 8.05
C MET A 706 -7.75 46.84 7.35
N GLU A 707 -9.08 46.74 7.45
CA GLU A 707 -9.92 45.85 6.65
C GLU A 707 -9.76 46.20 5.15
N ALA A 708 -9.51 45.17 4.34
CA ALA A 708 -9.53 45.27 2.88
C ALA A 708 -10.92 44.92 2.32
N PRO A 709 -11.34 45.55 1.20
CA PRO A 709 -12.71 45.49 0.67
C PRO A 709 -13.01 44.20 -0.14
N PRO A 710 -14.30 43.88 -0.39
CA PRO A 710 -14.67 42.70 -1.15
C PRO A 710 -14.45 42.95 -2.66
N VAL A 711 -13.78 42.01 -3.32
CA VAL A 711 -13.61 42.01 -4.78
C VAL A 711 -14.65 41.09 -5.40
N ALA A 712 -15.23 41.62 -6.47
CA ALA A 712 -16.41 41.17 -7.18
C ALA A 712 -16.27 39.82 -7.89
N GLU A 713 -17.44 39.21 -8.03
CA GLU A 713 -17.80 38.01 -8.76
C GLU A 713 -17.34 38.06 -10.23
N LEU A 714 -16.77 36.96 -10.71
CA LEU A 714 -16.62 36.66 -12.12
C LEU A 714 -17.41 35.39 -12.42
N ASP A 715 -18.53 35.61 -13.11
CA ASP A 715 -19.36 34.62 -13.80
C ASP A 715 -18.52 33.71 -14.70
N THR A 716 -18.59 32.40 -14.45
CA THR A 716 -18.38 31.37 -15.48
C THR A 716 -19.49 30.35 -15.36
N SER A 717 -20.55 30.53 -16.15
CA SER A 717 -21.63 29.57 -16.32
C SER A 717 -21.10 28.33 -17.05
N PHE A 718 -21.06 27.20 -16.35
CA PHE A 718 -20.80 25.88 -16.90
C PHE A 718 -22.13 25.10 -16.84
N ASP A 719 -22.66 24.73 -18.01
CA ASP A 719 -23.95 24.03 -18.18
C ASP A 719 -23.94 22.65 -17.53
N LEU A 720 -24.65 22.50 -16.40
CA LEU A 720 -24.86 21.24 -15.67
C LEU A 720 -26.28 20.68 -15.83
N ASP A 721 -27.17 21.38 -16.55
CA ASP A 721 -28.58 21.00 -16.67
C ASP A 721 -28.85 19.93 -17.76
N ALA A 722 -27.89 19.62 -18.62
CA ALA A 722 -28.07 18.63 -19.69
C ALA A 722 -27.80 17.17 -19.27
N GLU A 723 -26.99 16.95 -18.22
CA GLU A 723 -26.64 15.59 -17.77
C GLU A 723 -27.62 15.04 -16.74
N LEU A 724 -28.24 15.90 -15.93
CA LEU A 724 -29.22 15.53 -14.91
C LEU A 724 -30.61 15.17 -15.48
N GLN A 725 -30.95 15.61 -16.70
CA GLN A 725 -32.19 15.19 -17.38
C GLN A 725 -32.11 13.81 -18.02
N SER A 726 -30.92 13.28 -18.32
CA SER A 726 -30.79 11.93 -18.88
C SER A 726 -30.95 10.80 -17.86
N ILE A 727 -30.82 11.13 -16.56
CA ILE A 727 -30.96 10.17 -15.44
C ILE A 727 -32.41 10.08 -14.95
N LEU A 728 -33.24 11.09 -15.21
CA LEU A 728 -34.63 11.16 -14.71
C LEU A 728 -35.69 10.59 -15.67
N ASP A 729 -35.36 10.34 -16.95
CA ASP A 729 -36.30 9.82 -17.96
C ASP A 729 -36.15 8.32 -18.26
N GLY A 730 -35.76 7.52 -17.26
CA GLY A 730 -35.73 6.05 -17.33
C GLY A 730 -37.13 5.42 -17.42
N ASP A 731 -37.54 5.14 -18.66
CA ASP A 731 -38.75 4.44 -19.12
C ASP A 731 -39.24 3.26 -18.23
N PRO A 732 -40.50 3.28 -17.72
CA PRO A 732 -41.07 2.21 -16.90
C PRO A 732 -41.79 1.14 -17.73
N THR A 733 -41.12 0.55 -18.72
CA THR A 733 -41.68 -0.57 -19.49
C THR A 733 -40.68 -1.71 -19.73
N GLY A 734 -40.57 -2.59 -18.74
CA GLY A 734 -39.87 -3.88 -18.81
C GLY A 734 -40.59 -4.93 -17.96
N PRO A 735 -40.58 -6.23 -18.34
CA PRO A 735 -41.75 -7.10 -18.25
C PRO A 735 -42.06 -7.60 -16.84
N ALA A 736 -43.36 -7.62 -16.52
CA ALA A 736 -43.91 -8.29 -15.36
C ALA A 736 -43.52 -9.79 -15.36
N LEU A 737 -42.67 -10.17 -14.41
CA LEU A 737 -42.45 -11.57 -14.05
C LEU A 737 -43.61 -12.02 -13.15
N ASP A 738 -44.49 -12.80 -13.76
CA ASP A 738 -45.62 -13.46 -13.13
C ASP A 738 -45.12 -14.63 -12.24
N PHE A 739 -45.20 -14.45 -10.91
CA PHE A 739 -44.84 -15.46 -9.92
C PHE A 739 -46.03 -16.33 -9.47
N SER A 740 -47.17 -16.29 -10.18
CA SER A 740 -48.36 -17.07 -9.84
C SER A 740 -48.35 -18.49 -10.44
N ALA A 741 -47.29 -19.27 -10.23
CA ALA A 741 -47.30 -20.70 -10.55
C ALA A 741 -46.20 -21.50 -9.81
N LEU A 742 -46.40 -21.76 -8.53
CA LEU A 742 -45.79 -22.92 -7.86
C LEU A 742 -46.88 -23.67 -7.09
N PRO A 743 -47.05 -24.99 -7.29
CA PRO A 743 -47.97 -25.78 -6.49
C PRO A 743 -47.35 -26.00 -5.11
N VAL A 744 -48.06 -25.58 -4.07
CA VAL A 744 -47.76 -25.99 -2.70
C VAL A 744 -48.57 -27.25 -2.44
N ASP A 745 -47.88 -28.37 -2.27
CA ASP A 745 -48.49 -29.63 -1.82
C ASP A 745 -48.86 -29.51 -0.34
N ASP A 746 -50.15 -29.58 -0.04
CA ASP A 746 -50.77 -29.41 1.29
C ASP A 746 -50.73 -30.70 2.18
N GLU A 747 -49.85 -31.67 1.92
CA GLU A 747 -49.88 -32.99 2.60
C GLU A 747 -48.88 -33.22 3.74
N GLU A 748 -48.09 -32.24 4.19
CA GLU A 748 -47.10 -32.44 5.27
C GLU A 748 -47.32 -31.63 6.57
N MET A 749 -48.53 -31.12 6.83
CA MET A 749 -48.82 -30.32 8.04
C MET A 749 -49.54 -31.06 9.19
N ASP A 750 -49.73 -32.39 9.12
CA ASP A 750 -50.41 -33.17 10.18
C ASP A 750 -49.45 -33.99 11.08
N GLY A 751 -48.13 -33.79 10.97
CA GLY A 751 -47.12 -34.63 11.64
C GLY A 751 -46.53 -34.12 12.96
N LEU A 752 -46.76 -32.86 13.35
CA LEU A 752 -45.97 -32.20 14.42
C LEU A 752 -46.75 -31.74 15.66
N GLU A 753 -47.99 -32.20 15.86
CA GLU A 753 -48.80 -31.85 17.04
C GLU A 753 -48.60 -32.73 18.30
N LYS A 754 -47.55 -33.57 18.37
CA LYS A 754 -47.31 -34.42 19.56
C LYS A 754 -45.87 -34.43 20.06
N ARG A 755 -45.38 -33.28 20.51
CA ARG A 755 -44.34 -33.23 21.56
C ARG A 755 -44.68 -32.14 22.56
N ALA A 756 -45.33 -32.57 23.65
CA ALA A 756 -45.57 -31.75 24.83
C ALA A 756 -44.23 -31.27 25.40
N ALA A 757 -44.05 -29.96 25.46
CA ALA A 757 -43.02 -29.33 26.28
C ALA A 757 -43.48 -29.36 27.76
N PRO A 758 -42.58 -29.64 28.73
CA PRO A 758 -42.93 -29.59 30.14
C PRO A 758 -43.22 -28.14 30.57
N THR A 759 -44.27 -27.98 31.37
CA THR A 759 -44.72 -26.72 31.96
C THR A 759 -43.72 -26.19 32.99
N LEU A 760 -43.55 -24.87 33.00
CA LEU A 760 -42.62 -24.08 33.83
C LEU A 760 -42.79 -24.21 35.36
N ASP A 761 -43.80 -24.94 35.85
CA ASP A 761 -44.02 -25.17 37.28
C ASP A 761 -43.13 -26.28 37.87
N GLU A 762 -42.47 -27.11 37.05
CA GLU A 762 -41.55 -28.17 37.54
C GLU A 762 -40.09 -27.72 37.74
N ILE A 763 -39.70 -26.53 37.26
CA ILE A 763 -38.30 -26.06 37.34
C ILE A 763 -38.02 -25.22 38.60
N ILE A 764 -39.07 -24.79 39.33
CA ILE A 764 -38.93 -23.87 40.47
C ILE A 764 -38.67 -24.60 41.82
N ILE A 765 -38.68 -25.93 41.87
CA ILE A 765 -38.53 -26.66 43.15
C ILE A 765 -37.08 -27.08 43.49
N ASP A 766 -36.12 -27.06 42.55
CA ASP A 766 -34.77 -27.61 42.81
C ASP A 766 -33.65 -26.58 43.11
N VAL A 767 -33.97 -25.31 43.44
CA VAL A 767 -32.95 -24.27 43.72
C VAL A 767 -33.01 -23.70 45.15
N LEU A 768 -33.67 -24.38 46.10
CA LEU A 768 -33.76 -23.92 47.50
C LEU A 768 -33.38 -24.98 48.55
N GLU A 769 -32.49 -25.93 48.25
CA GLU A 769 -32.01 -26.89 49.26
C GLU A 769 -30.49 -27.03 49.47
N ASP A 770 -29.63 -26.22 48.85
CA ASP A 770 -28.20 -26.21 49.19
C ASP A 770 -27.80 -24.92 49.90
N GLY A 771 -28.12 -24.88 51.19
CA GLY A 771 -27.72 -23.86 52.13
C GLY A 771 -27.51 -24.41 53.53
N GLU A 772 -26.54 -25.31 53.74
CA GLU A 772 -25.90 -25.55 55.04
C GLU A 772 -24.43 -25.97 54.89
N THR A 773 -23.50 -24.99 54.90
CA THR A 773 -22.32 -24.85 55.79
C THR A 773 -21.33 -23.82 55.26
#